data_AF-A0A150P034-F1
#
_entry.id   AF-A0A150P034-F1
#
_cell.length_a   1.000
_cell.length_b   1.000
_cell.length_c   1.000
_cell.angle_alpha   90.00
_cell.angle_beta   90.00
_cell.angle_gamma   90.00
#
_symmetry.space_group_name_H-M   'P 1'
#
loop_
_entity.id
_entity.type
_entity.pdbx_description
1 polymer ?
#
loop_
_entity_poly.entity_id
_entity_poly.type
_entity_poly.pdbx_seq_one_letter_code
_entity_poly.pdbx_strand_id
1 'polypeptide(L)'
;MIREIMFHPEFTTPFGLQPSGPIGDLGRIVILVGQNGAGKSRYLQLVKDLLETAPRATQEHATLTEDLLRLKAQLAATGADALPPERHVQATREVETKTQRLAFVTRLLASGGVLVDGPGGLVPPTAQDIGIDLTIRPFGLSEAGASRRDPLREAYRSAPDILERAARALFNAEHPALAKTPEVVESAREAARLNDILAALLDKQIQPDVDMTSGAVHARLGERRFDTVELSSGERVLLTWAVTLHREASQLRDAVLFIDEPEVHLHPAVSIRLLSRLFDDKVLGPRGQVWIATHSPVVLLAADAARVLLVEQGALRWSDVSSPQVLDGFFPGTPPQVRFAPRLPVGGSDFRKLRRDHLRYVDKTAFIAEVLQNPAEVLLFSRPRRFGKTLNQSMLRYFLEKTGEERSDLFKGLSIWDDKESRQHFQGYPVVALTFKDVKASTWTECRNTMALTIANAFEEHGYAVKTGALSEREAERFDAIMRNTADNAQLRDALRLLSEALSRQHHQRVVILIDEYDTPIHSAYLHGYYDEAIEFFRNFLSGGLKDNPNLFKGVLTGVLRVAKESLFSGLNNVVSYSLLRPEFASHFGFTEEEVMQLLRESGEDNRQEELRAWYDGYRFGDDTIYNPWSVANYLNQRDRMPRPYWTDTSDNELLKRLLFHEGAGLHGELQALLRGEPIHTIIAEDVVLRNIGDRHDAVWSLLLFSGYLTPSSKPSADAEQRLDVKIPNKEILHAFERLARENLAERMGGEEEVRKLTQALMDGDARTFEGLLERYLLNCMSSQSAAGRAPEMFYEGFLLGLLVRLRADHHVESQPNAGLGRADILITPRSSGRPGVVLELKTLKDGGDVEPALDAGLQQIEDRRYTAKLEERGAHPIHAYSAVFDRQRVWVRKRTM
;
A
#
# COMPACT_ATOMS: atom_id res chain seq x y z
N MET A 1 5.81 -16.96 28.95
CA MET A 1 6.89 -16.41 28.11
C MET A 1 8.19 -16.26 28.89
N ILE A 2 9.30 -16.72 28.32
CA ILE A 2 10.66 -16.51 28.81
C ILE A 2 11.15 -15.13 28.37
N ARG A 3 11.62 -14.30 29.28
CA ARG A 3 12.14 -12.95 29.03
C ARG A 3 13.66 -12.91 28.95
N GLU A 4 14.29 -13.71 29.78
CA GLU A 4 15.75 -13.81 29.88
C GLU A 4 16.16 -15.24 30.23
N ILE A 5 17.26 -15.71 29.66
CA ILE A 5 17.85 -17.02 29.95
C ILE A 5 19.38 -16.92 30.09
N MET A 6 19.94 -17.69 31.02
CA MET A 6 21.38 -17.85 31.19
C MET A 6 21.79 -19.32 31.00
N PHE A 7 22.87 -19.55 30.24
CA PHE A 7 23.41 -20.89 30.00
C PHE A 7 24.75 -21.08 30.72
N HIS A 8 24.74 -21.76 31.86
CA HIS A 8 25.95 -21.98 32.67
C HIS A 8 26.82 -23.14 32.15
N PRO A 9 28.15 -23.16 32.43
CA PRO A 9 29.07 -24.21 31.98
C PRO A 9 28.63 -25.63 32.33
N GLU A 10 28.04 -25.82 33.51
CA GLU A 10 27.64 -27.14 34.03
C GLU A 10 26.58 -27.83 33.14
N PHE A 11 25.71 -27.07 32.47
CA PHE A 11 24.69 -27.60 31.57
C PHE A 11 25.08 -27.56 30.10
N THR A 12 26.01 -26.69 29.73
CA THR A 12 26.43 -26.52 28.33
C THR A 12 27.53 -27.50 27.95
N THR A 13 28.48 -27.75 28.86
CA THR A 13 29.63 -28.64 28.62
C THR A 13 29.25 -30.08 28.25
N PRO A 14 28.28 -30.75 28.91
CA PRO A 14 27.87 -32.11 28.55
C PRO A 14 27.29 -32.22 27.13
N PHE A 15 26.70 -31.14 26.63
CA PHE A 15 26.16 -31.05 25.28
C PHE A 15 27.17 -30.51 24.28
N GLY A 16 28.42 -30.22 24.67
CA GLY A 16 29.42 -29.59 23.80
C GLY A 16 29.02 -28.19 23.32
N LEU A 17 28.32 -27.44 24.19
CA LEU A 17 27.93 -26.04 24.01
C LEU A 17 28.79 -25.14 24.90
N GLN A 18 28.88 -23.86 24.57
CA GLN A 18 29.57 -22.85 25.35
C GLN A 18 28.60 -22.16 26.31
N PRO A 19 29.08 -21.75 27.50
CA PRO A 19 28.28 -20.95 28.42
C PRO A 19 27.99 -19.56 27.84
N SER A 20 26.91 -18.93 28.30
CA SER A 20 26.57 -17.54 27.98
C SER A 20 26.26 -16.74 29.23
N GLY A 21 26.48 -15.42 29.16
CA GLY A 21 25.83 -14.48 30.09
C GLY A 21 24.31 -14.46 29.91
N PRO A 22 23.59 -13.62 30.69
CA PRO A 22 22.15 -13.48 30.55
C PRO A 22 21.77 -12.95 29.17
N ILE A 23 20.92 -13.69 28.47
CA ILE A 23 20.35 -13.34 27.16
C ILE A 23 18.94 -12.83 27.40
N GLY A 24 18.80 -11.49 27.44
CA GLY A 24 17.52 -10.79 27.57
C GLY A 24 16.85 -10.46 26.24
N ASP A 25 15.75 -9.71 26.31
CA ASP A 25 14.89 -9.29 25.17
C ASP A 25 14.32 -10.45 24.35
N LEU A 26 14.07 -11.60 24.99
CA LEU A 26 13.43 -12.73 24.34
C LEU A 26 11.95 -12.39 24.09
N GLY A 27 11.66 -12.01 22.84
CA GLY A 27 10.32 -11.74 22.36
C GLY A 27 9.47 -13.00 22.22
N ARG A 28 8.29 -12.86 21.62
CA ARG A 28 7.38 -13.99 21.40
C ARG A 28 7.89 -15.03 20.41
N ILE A 29 8.83 -14.64 19.56
CA ILE A 29 9.47 -15.51 18.58
C ILE A 29 10.97 -15.44 18.85
N VAL A 30 11.58 -16.59 19.09
CA VAL A 30 13.02 -16.73 19.30
C VAL A 30 13.54 -17.71 18.25
N ILE A 31 14.45 -17.25 17.39
CA ILE A 31 15.00 -18.08 16.30
C ILE A 31 16.48 -18.32 16.52
N LEU A 32 16.87 -19.59 16.56
CA LEU A 32 18.24 -20.07 16.60
C LEU A 32 18.70 -20.36 15.17
N VAL A 33 19.77 -19.69 14.73
CA VAL A 33 20.37 -19.85 13.39
C VAL A 33 21.86 -20.18 13.50
N GLY A 34 22.47 -20.73 12.44
CA GLY A 34 23.88 -21.12 12.44
C GLY A 34 24.14 -22.39 11.63
N GLN A 35 25.40 -22.64 11.27
CA GLN A 35 25.78 -23.75 10.38
C GLN A 35 25.36 -25.14 10.88
N ASN A 36 25.31 -26.12 9.98
CA ASN A 36 24.98 -27.52 10.33
C ASN A 36 25.96 -28.00 11.42
N GLY A 37 25.43 -28.60 12.49
CA GLY A 37 26.24 -29.06 13.63
C GLY A 37 26.64 -27.97 14.64
N ALA A 38 26.34 -26.68 14.40
CA ALA A 38 26.73 -25.58 15.29
C ALA A 38 26.15 -25.66 16.71
N GLY A 39 25.06 -26.42 16.93
CA GLY A 39 24.48 -26.65 18.25
C GLY A 39 23.06 -26.13 18.49
N LYS A 40 22.36 -25.63 17.45
CA LYS A 40 20.98 -25.08 17.55
C LYS A 40 19.99 -26.03 18.25
N SER A 41 19.82 -27.25 17.74
CA SER A 41 18.90 -28.25 18.31
C SER A 41 19.32 -28.67 19.73
N ARG A 42 20.63 -28.66 20.02
CA ARG A 42 21.16 -28.92 21.37
C ARG A 42 20.80 -27.79 22.34
N TYR A 43 20.86 -26.52 21.91
CA TYR A 43 20.38 -25.39 22.71
C TYR A 43 18.85 -25.45 22.90
N LEU A 44 18.08 -25.75 21.85
CA LEU A 44 16.63 -25.90 21.93
C LEU A 44 16.24 -26.99 22.95
N GLN A 45 16.92 -28.14 22.93
CA GLN A 45 16.73 -29.21 23.90
C GLN A 45 17.14 -28.79 25.32
N LEU A 46 18.24 -28.06 25.47
CA LEU A 46 18.70 -27.57 26.77
C LEU A 46 17.69 -26.59 27.40
N VAL A 47 17.10 -25.68 26.61
CA VAL A 47 16.04 -24.78 27.10
C VAL A 47 14.83 -25.59 27.58
N LYS A 48 14.42 -26.61 26.81
CA LYS A 48 13.34 -27.52 27.19
C LYS A 48 13.64 -28.23 28.52
N ASP A 49 14.83 -28.83 28.64
CA ASP A 49 15.24 -29.56 29.85
C ASP A 49 15.25 -28.64 31.09
N LEU A 50 15.70 -27.39 30.94
CA LEU A 50 15.69 -26.39 32.01
C LEU A 50 14.26 -26.04 32.46
N LEU A 51 13.33 -25.87 31.52
CA LEU A 51 11.92 -25.59 31.85
C LEU A 51 11.22 -26.77 32.52
N GLU A 52 11.53 -28.00 32.12
CA GLU A 52 10.93 -29.21 32.72
C GLU A 52 11.51 -29.53 34.11
N THR A 53 12.78 -29.19 34.35
CA THR A 53 13.48 -29.50 35.61
C THR A 53 13.36 -28.41 36.67
N ALA A 54 13.22 -27.14 36.29
CA ALA A 54 13.15 -26.01 37.21
C ALA A 54 12.01 -26.10 38.26
N PRO A 55 10.76 -26.48 37.91
CA PRO A 55 9.68 -26.56 38.89
C PRO A 55 9.93 -27.62 39.97
N ARG A 56 10.45 -28.79 39.57
CA ARG A 56 10.82 -29.87 40.50
C ARG A 56 11.99 -29.47 41.39
N ALA A 57 12.99 -28.80 40.82
CA ALA A 57 14.15 -28.30 41.57
C ALA A 57 13.75 -27.22 42.58
N THR A 58 12.83 -26.31 42.27
CA THR A 58 12.33 -25.30 43.21
C THR A 58 11.53 -25.92 44.36
N GLN A 59 10.67 -26.90 44.05
CA GLN A 59 9.94 -27.62 45.08
C GLN A 59 10.91 -28.43 45.98
N GLU A 60 11.88 -29.13 45.39
CA GLU A 60 12.94 -29.83 46.11
C GLU A 60 13.77 -28.87 46.97
N HIS A 61 14.09 -27.67 46.48
CA HIS A 61 14.80 -26.63 47.23
C HIS A 61 14.02 -26.17 48.46
N ALA A 62 12.73 -25.87 48.31
CA ALA A 62 11.87 -25.45 49.42
C ALA A 62 11.77 -26.55 50.49
N THR A 63 11.50 -27.80 50.08
CA THR A 63 11.41 -28.94 50.99
C THR A 63 12.74 -29.23 51.69
N LEU A 64 13.86 -29.24 50.96
CA LEU A 64 15.19 -29.44 51.55
C LEU A 64 15.55 -28.33 52.53
N THR A 65 15.17 -27.08 52.26
CA THR A 65 15.43 -25.95 53.16
C THR A 65 14.68 -26.08 54.47
N GLU A 66 13.38 -26.41 54.43
CA GLU A 66 12.56 -26.68 55.63
C GLU A 66 13.09 -27.88 56.42
N ASP A 67 13.38 -28.99 55.74
CA ASP A 67 13.94 -30.19 56.35
C ASP A 67 15.26 -29.90 57.07
N LEU A 68 16.15 -29.11 56.44
CA LEU A 68 17.44 -28.77 57.02
C LEU A 68 17.30 -27.87 58.25
N LEU A 69 16.37 -26.90 58.21
CA LEU A 69 16.06 -26.04 59.36
C LEU A 69 15.52 -26.88 60.53
N ARG A 70 14.63 -27.82 60.25
CA ARG A 70 14.07 -28.74 61.25
C ARG A 70 15.14 -29.66 61.86
N LEU A 71 15.97 -30.30 61.03
CA LEU A 71 17.03 -31.20 61.49
C LEU A 71 18.10 -30.46 62.30
N LYS A 72 18.52 -29.26 61.86
CA LYS A 72 19.47 -28.42 62.61
C LYS A 72 18.88 -27.95 63.95
N ALA A 73 17.59 -27.61 64.00
CA ALA A 73 16.91 -27.26 65.24
C ALA A 73 16.80 -28.46 66.20
N GLN A 74 16.56 -29.67 65.71
CA GLN A 74 16.55 -30.90 66.52
C GLN A 74 17.93 -31.22 67.11
N LEU A 75 19.01 -31.06 66.31
CA LEU A 75 20.41 -31.20 66.76
C LEU A 75 20.82 -30.12 67.76
N ALA A 76 20.26 -28.91 67.67
CA ALA A 76 20.55 -27.80 68.61
C ALA A 76 19.73 -27.88 69.91
N ALA A 77 18.50 -28.39 69.86
CA ALA A 77 17.62 -28.54 71.03
C ALA A 77 17.97 -29.74 71.91
N THR A 78 18.76 -30.69 71.40
CA THR A 78 19.35 -31.78 72.20
C THR A 78 20.74 -31.35 72.65
N GLY A 79 20.87 -30.96 73.92
CA GLY A 79 22.20 -30.83 74.54
C GLY A 79 23.00 -32.12 74.37
N ALA A 80 24.33 -32.01 74.34
CA ALA A 80 25.29 -33.02 73.88
C ALA A 80 25.16 -34.46 74.46
N ASP A 81 24.29 -34.70 75.44
CA ASP A 81 24.09 -35.98 76.12
C ASP A 81 22.71 -36.66 75.88
N ALA A 82 21.84 -36.13 74.99
CA ALA A 82 20.44 -36.61 74.89
C ALA A 82 20.12 -37.57 73.71
N LEU A 83 21.06 -37.82 72.78
CA LEU A 83 20.88 -38.78 71.68
C LEU A 83 21.96 -39.87 71.75
N PRO A 84 21.62 -41.17 71.57
CA PRO A 84 22.63 -42.23 71.46
C PRO A 84 23.67 -41.85 70.39
N PRO A 85 24.99 -42.10 70.62
CA PRO A 85 26.06 -41.63 69.73
C PRO A 85 25.84 -41.98 68.25
N GLU A 86 25.29 -43.17 67.97
CA GLU A 86 24.96 -43.63 66.63
C GLU A 86 23.89 -42.77 65.94
N ARG A 87 22.85 -42.34 66.68
CA ARG A 87 21.80 -41.46 66.14
C ARG A 87 22.27 -40.04 65.93
N HIS A 88 23.18 -39.55 66.79
CA HIS A 88 23.80 -38.24 66.58
C HIS A 88 24.65 -38.24 65.30
N VAL A 89 25.52 -39.24 65.13
CA VAL A 89 26.34 -39.42 63.91
C VAL A 89 25.47 -39.56 62.66
N GLN A 90 24.36 -40.32 62.74
CA GLN A 90 23.42 -40.48 61.63
C GLN A 90 22.72 -39.16 61.26
N ALA A 91 22.23 -38.41 62.25
CA ALA A 91 21.59 -37.11 62.03
C ALA A 91 22.59 -36.07 61.47
N THR A 92 23.84 -36.05 61.94
CA THR A 92 24.88 -35.16 61.40
C THR A 92 25.20 -35.49 59.95
N ARG A 93 25.34 -36.78 59.60
CA ARG A 93 25.55 -37.22 58.21
C ARG A 93 24.35 -36.88 57.31
N GLU A 94 23.14 -37.00 57.83
CA GLU A 94 21.93 -36.66 57.09
C GLU A 94 21.82 -35.16 56.83
N VAL A 95 22.16 -34.32 57.82
CA VAL A 95 22.29 -32.86 57.64
C VAL A 95 23.36 -32.53 56.60
N GLU A 96 24.52 -33.17 56.66
CA GLU A 96 25.61 -32.92 55.69
C GLU A 96 25.19 -33.31 54.26
N THR A 97 24.56 -34.47 54.10
CA THR A 97 24.07 -34.96 52.80
C THR A 97 22.98 -34.04 52.23
N LYS A 98 21.99 -33.66 53.04
CA LYS A 98 20.93 -32.74 52.62
C LYS A 98 21.47 -31.32 52.36
N THR A 99 22.50 -30.88 53.09
CA THR A 99 23.17 -29.58 52.84
C THR A 99 23.89 -29.59 51.49
N GLN A 100 24.60 -30.66 51.16
CA GLN A 100 25.25 -30.82 49.86
C GLN A 100 24.22 -30.89 48.72
N ARG A 101 23.10 -31.61 48.93
CA ARG A 101 22.00 -31.67 47.96
C ARG A 101 21.33 -30.32 47.79
N LEU A 102 21.07 -29.58 48.87
CA LEU A 102 20.53 -28.22 48.80
C LEU A 102 21.49 -27.30 48.04
N ALA A 103 22.79 -27.31 48.35
CA ALA A 103 23.78 -26.51 47.63
C ALA A 103 23.89 -26.88 46.13
N PHE A 104 23.67 -28.14 45.77
CA PHE A 104 23.56 -28.57 44.38
C PHE A 104 22.30 -28.00 43.71
N VAL A 105 21.13 -28.12 44.34
CA VAL A 105 19.86 -27.59 43.82
C VAL A 105 19.85 -26.06 43.77
N THR A 106 20.44 -25.37 44.75
CA THR A 106 20.60 -23.91 44.74
C THR A 106 21.52 -23.47 43.61
N ARG A 107 22.62 -24.20 43.36
CA ARG A 107 23.47 -23.93 42.19
C ARG A 107 22.72 -24.17 40.90
N LEU A 108 21.99 -25.29 40.76
CA LEU A 108 21.14 -25.61 39.61
C LEU A 108 20.15 -24.46 39.29
N LEU A 109 19.48 -23.93 40.32
CA LEU A 109 18.55 -22.80 40.18
C LEU A 109 19.25 -21.46 39.88
N ALA A 110 20.44 -21.23 40.43
CA ALA A 110 21.22 -20.01 40.19
C ALA A 110 21.94 -19.99 38.83
N SER A 111 22.23 -21.16 38.27
CA SER A 111 23.01 -21.35 37.03
C SER A 111 22.16 -21.55 35.78
N GLY A 112 20.90 -21.97 35.91
CA GLY A 112 19.95 -22.12 34.79
C GLY A 112 18.88 -21.03 34.72
N GLY A 113 19.16 -19.80 35.19
CA GLY A 113 18.16 -18.75 35.40
C GLY A 113 17.29 -18.49 34.17
N VAL A 114 15.98 -18.76 34.30
CA VAL A 114 14.94 -18.42 33.32
C VAL A 114 13.96 -17.45 34.00
N LEU A 115 13.87 -16.22 33.50
CA LEU A 115 12.89 -15.22 33.97
C LEU A 115 11.59 -15.35 33.16
N VAL A 116 10.45 -15.57 33.84
CA VAL A 116 9.11 -15.78 33.24
C VAL A 116 8.12 -14.73 33.80
N ASP A 117 7.13 -14.31 33.00
CA ASP A 117 6.12 -13.30 33.38
C ASP A 117 5.05 -13.82 34.40
N GLY A 118 4.94 -13.21 35.59
CA GLY A 118 3.94 -13.53 36.65
C GLY A 118 4.11 -12.71 37.97
N PRO A 119 3.09 -12.61 38.85
CA PRO A 119 3.18 -11.80 40.07
C PRO A 119 4.04 -12.50 41.14
N GLY A 120 5.30 -12.09 41.25
CA GLY A 120 6.26 -12.55 42.24
C GLY A 120 7.55 -13.05 41.58
N GLY A 121 8.68 -12.40 41.86
CA GLY A 121 9.98 -12.74 41.26
C GLY A 121 10.39 -14.20 41.48
N LEU A 122 11.14 -14.75 40.52
CA LEU A 122 11.73 -16.10 40.53
C LEU A 122 10.78 -17.20 41.06
N VAL A 123 9.62 -17.37 40.41
CA VAL A 123 8.76 -18.55 40.59
C VAL A 123 8.68 -19.29 39.26
N PRO A 124 9.12 -20.58 39.17
CA PRO A 124 8.97 -21.35 37.94
C PRO A 124 7.50 -21.78 37.72
N PRO A 125 7.08 -22.02 36.46
CA PRO A 125 5.71 -22.39 36.16
C PRO A 125 5.37 -23.77 36.76
N THR A 126 4.11 -23.97 37.15
CA THR A 126 3.63 -25.27 37.64
C THR A 126 3.68 -26.32 36.53
N ALA A 127 3.89 -27.60 36.88
CA ALA A 127 3.97 -28.72 35.92
C ALA A 127 2.69 -28.94 35.08
N GLN A 128 1.60 -28.20 35.34
CA GLN A 128 0.39 -28.16 34.53
C GLN A 128 0.44 -27.09 33.42
N ASP A 129 1.34 -26.11 33.50
CA ASP A 129 1.50 -25.01 32.54
C ASP A 129 2.65 -25.24 31.54
N ILE A 130 3.45 -26.30 31.74
CA ILE A 130 4.58 -26.66 30.90
C ILE A 130 4.35 -28.08 30.38
N GLY A 131 3.95 -28.19 29.11
CA GLY A 131 4.07 -29.45 28.39
C GLY A 131 2.95 -29.74 27.41
N ILE A 132 3.00 -29.12 26.24
CA ILE A 132 2.71 -29.89 25.02
C ILE A 132 4.07 -30.16 24.37
N ASP A 133 4.51 -31.41 24.45
CA ASP A 133 5.68 -31.88 23.70
C ASP A 133 5.29 -32.07 22.23
N LEU A 134 5.37 -30.98 21.46
CA LEU A 134 5.41 -31.04 20.00
C LEU A 134 6.87 -30.94 19.54
N THR A 135 7.73 -31.85 19.99
CA THR A 135 8.99 -32.11 19.27
C THR A 135 8.62 -32.78 17.93
N ILE A 136 8.24 -31.97 16.95
CA ILE A 136 7.84 -32.45 15.63
C ILE A 136 9.12 -32.73 14.85
N ARG A 137 9.63 -33.95 14.98
CA ARG A 137 10.51 -34.57 13.99
C ARG A 137 9.62 -35.24 12.96
N PRO A 138 9.53 -34.74 11.73
CA PRO A 138 8.63 -35.34 10.77
C PRO A 138 9.17 -36.72 10.34
N PHE A 139 8.28 -37.70 10.42
CA PHE A 139 8.44 -39.14 10.19
C PHE A 139 9.64 -39.62 9.35
N GLY A 140 10.42 -40.52 9.97
CA GLY A 140 10.90 -41.74 9.31
C GLY A 140 9.91 -42.88 9.59
N LEU A 141 9.21 -43.35 8.56
CA LEU A 141 8.54 -44.65 8.59
C LEU A 141 9.61 -45.72 8.38
N SER A 142 10.32 -46.11 9.44
CA SER A 142 10.92 -47.44 9.50
C SER A 142 10.18 -48.26 10.55
N GLU A 143 9.67 -49.41 10.13
CA GLU A 143 9.10 -50.46 10.98
C GLU A 143 10.18 -51.06 11.89
N ALA A 144 10.62 -50.34 12.91
CA ALA A 144 11.44 -50.92 13.96
C ALA A 144 11.45 -50.05 15.22
N GLY A 145 10.81 -50.53 16.28
CA GLY A 145 11.31 -50.33 17.64
C GLY A 145 10.68 -49.20 18.47
N ALA A 146 10.02 -49.64 19.54
CA ALA A 146 9.94 -49.01 20.87
C ALA A 146 8.95 -47.83 21.12
N SER A 147 7.75 -48.21 21.58
CA SER A 147 7.29 -47.95 22.95
C SER A 147 7.40 -46.51 23.53
N ARG A 148 6.58 -45.59 23.03
CA ARG A 148 5.91 -44.50 23.78
C ARG A 148 4.76 -43.97 22.90
N ARG A 149 3.63 -43.54 23.49
CA ARG A 149 2.50 -42.97 22.75
C ARG A 149 3.00 -41.76 21.95
N ASP A 150 3.01 -41.84 20.63
CA ASP A 150 3.36 -40.75 19.72
C ASP A 150 2.07 -39.94 19.43
N PRO A 151 1.91 -38.71 19.98
CA PRO A 151 0.71 -37.91 19.84
C PRO A 151 0.36 -37.58 18.38
N LEU A 152 1.35 -37.50 17.50
CA LEU A 152 1.16 -37.17 16.09
C LEU A 152 0.61 -38.36 15.30
N ARG A 153 1.07 -39.59 15.62
CA ARG A 153 0.48 -40.82 15.07
C ARG A 153 -0.97 -41.01 15.50
N GLU A 154 -1.28 -40.67 16.75
CA GLU A 154 -2.65 -40.74 17.26
C GLU A 154 -3.55 -39.67 16.62
N ALA A 155 -3.07 -38.43 16.51
CA ALA A 155 -3.78 -37.35 15.84
C ALA A 155 -4.12 -37.70 14.38
N TYR A 156 -3.15 -38.21 13.62
CA TYR A 156 -3.37 -38.65 12.24
C TYR A 156 -4.41 -39.78 12.14
N ARG A 157 -4.32 -40.81 13.00
CA ARG A 157 -5.31 -41.92 13.02
C ARG A 157 -6.71 -41.46 13.37
N SER A 158 -6.84 -40.46 14.25
CA SER A 158 -8.13 -39.91 14.67
C SER A 158 -8.74 -38.89 13.69
N ALA A 159 -8.00 -38.49 12.65
CA ALA A 159 -8.42 -37.44 11.74
C ALA A 159 -9.76 -37.74 11.03
N PRO A 160 -10.01 -38.94 10.46
CA PRO A 160 -11.28 -39.24 9.77
C PRO A 160 -12.51 -38.98 10.66
N ASP A 161 -12.51 -39.55 11.86
CA ASP A 161 -13.63 -39.43 12.80
C ASP A 161 -13.88 -37.99 13.23
N ILE A 162 -12.81 -37.20 13.42
CA ILE A 162 -12.91 -35.79 13.79
C ILE A 162 -13.53 -34.98 12.65
N LEU A 163 -13.09 -35.21 11.41
CA LEU A 163 -13.63 -34.51 10.24
C LEU A 163 -15.10 -34.88 9.99
N GLU A 164 -15.48 -36.16 10.11
CA GLU A 164 -16.88 -36.59 9.95
C GLU A 164 -17.80 -35.98 11.03
N ARG A 165 -17.35 -35.92 12.28
CA ARG A 165 -18.10 -35.23 13.35
C ARG A 165 -18.27 -33.75 13.06
N ALA A 166 -17.22 -33.07 12.59
CA ALA A 166 -17.28 -31.67 12.22
C ALA A 166 -18.26 -31.42 11.05
N ALA A 167 -18.22 -32.26 10.01
CA ALA A 167 -19.15 -32.20 8.89
C ALA A 167 -20.61 -32.35 9.36
N ARG A 168 -20.88 -33.31 10.26
CA ARG A 168 -22.22 -33.52 10.84
C ARG A 168 -22.68 -32.33 11.68
N ALA A 169 -21.79 -31.73 12.45
CA ALA A 169 -22.10 -30.54 13.25
C ALA A 169 -22.47 -29.34 12.36
N LEU A 170 -21.73 -29.11 11.27
CA LEU A 170 -22.03 -28.06 10.29
C LEU A 170 -23.39 -28.31 9.60
N PHE A 171 -23.65 -29.55 9.16
CA PHE A 171 -24.94 -29.91 8.57
C PHE A 171 -26.12 -29.66 9.51
N ASN A 172 -25.99 -30.06 10.78
CA ASN A 172 -27.04 -29.85 11.78
C ASN A 172 -27.29 -28.37 12.08
N ALA A 173 -26.26 -27.53 11.96
CA ALA A 173 -26.36 -26.08 12.17
C ALA A 173 -27.12 -25.36 11.07
N GLU A 174 -27.15 -25.91 9.85
CA GLU A 174 -27.96 -25.40 8.73
C GLU A 174 -29.41 -25.89 8.79
N HIS A 175 -29.70 -26.90 9.62
CA HIS A 175 -31.03 -27.47 9.73
C HIS A 175 -31.98 -26.57 10.57
N PRO A 176 -33.08 -26.03 10.01
CA PRO A 176 -33.90 -24.99 10.65
C PRO A 176 -34.48 -25.36 12.03
N ALA A 177 -34.71 -26.66 12.26
CA ALA A 177 -35.25 -27.18 13.52
C ALA A 177 -34.20 -27.45 14.61
N LEU A 178 -32.92 -27.65 14.24
CA LEU A 178 -31.83 -28.06 15.16
C LEU A 178 -30.88 -26.90 15.48
N ALA A 179 -30.74 -25.94 14.56
CA ALA A 179 -29.80 -24.82 14.58
C ALA A 179 -29.85 -23.93 15.83
N LYS A 180 -30.91 -24.00 16.65
CA LYS A 180 -31.12 -23.16 17.84
C LYS A 180 -30.83 -23.86 19.16
N THR A 181 -30.50 -25.15 19.16
CA THR A 181 -30.16 -25.85 20.41
C THR A 181 -28.74 -25.49 20.86
N PRO A 182 -28.50 -25.25 22.16
CA PRO A 182 -27.17 -24.87 22.66
C PRO A 182 -26.06 -25.85 22.24
N GLU A 183 -26.36 -27.15 22.27
CA GLU A 183 -25.42 -28.22 21.90
C GLU A 183 -25.04 -28.19 20.41
N VAL A 184 -25.99 -27.89 19.51
CA VAL A 184 -25.72 -27.75 18.07
C VAL A 184 -24.94 -26.47 17.79
N VAL A 185 -25.25 -25.37 18.49
CA VAL A 185 -24.51 -24.10 18.35
C VAL A 185 -23.05 -24.25 18.80
N GLU A 186 -22.81 -24.96 19.90
CA GLU A 186 -21.46 -25.19 20.42
C GLU A 186 -20.64 -26.12 19.51
N SER A 187 -21.20 -27.27 19.12
CA SER A 187 -20.54 -28.21 18.20
C SER A 187 -20.28 -27.59 16.81
N ALA A 188 -21.19 -26.75 16.32
CA ALA A 188 -20.97 -25.99 15.07
C ALA A 188 -19.84 -24.96 15.20
N ARG A 189 -19.71 -24.30 16.36
CA ARG A 189 -18.61 -23.39 16.66
C ARG A 189 -17.27 -24.12 16.73
N GLU A 190 -17.23 -25.33 17.29
CA GLU A 190 -16.03 -26.18 17.29
C GLU A 190 -15.64 -26.63 15.87
N ALA A 191 -16.62 -27.07 15.08
CA ALA A 191 -16.42 -27.45 13.69
C ALA A 191 -15.95 -26.28 12.82
N ALA A 192 -16.51 -25.08 13.03
CA ALA A 192 -16.06 -23.85 12.35
C ALA A 192 -14.60 -23.53 12.68
N ARG A 193 -14.18 -23.68 13.95
CA ARG A 193 -12.77 -23.51 14.35
C ARG A 193 -11.85 -24.51 13.67
N LEU A 194 -12.24 -25.78 13.58
CA LEU A 194 -11.46 -26.77 12.84
C LEU A 194 -11.36 -26.39 11.35
N ASN A 195 -12.45 -25.90 10.75
CA ASN A 195 -12.46 -25.41 9.38
C ASN A 195 -11.54 -24.21 9.16
N ASP A 196 -11.45 -23.29 10.10
CA ASP A 196 -10.50 -22.18 10.04
C ASP A 196 -9.06 -22.68 10.04
N ILE A 197 -8.73 -23.67 10.88
CA ILE A 197 -7.40 -24.28 10.95
C ILE A 197 -7.07 -25.04 9.67
N LEU A 198 -8.01 -25.83 9.13
CA LEU A 198 -7.81 -26.58 7.89
C LEU A 198 -7.70 -25.66 6.67
N ALA A 199 -8.54 -24.62 6.58
CA ALA A 199 -8.43 -23.60 5.54
C ALA A 199 -7.06 -22.91 5.61
N ALA A 200 -6.58 -22.60 6.81
CA ALA A 200 -5.30 -21.97 7.01
C ALA A 200 -4.10 -22.85 6.62
N LEU A 201 -4.15 -24.15 6.91
CA LEU A 201 -3.01 -25.06 6.71
C LEU A 201 -3.03 -25.80 5.36
N LEU A 202 -4.20 -26.23 4.92
CA LEU A 202 -4.39 -27.05 3.71
C LEU A 202 -5.03 -26.28 2.54
N ASP A 203 -5.50 -25.04 2.76
CA ASP A 203 -6.31 -24.29 1.79
C ASP A 203 -7.57 -25.04 1.35
N LYS A 204 -8.10 -25.86 2.27
CA LYS A 204 -9.30 -26.69 2.08
C LYS A 204 -10.21 -26.57 3.30
N GLN A 205 -11.51 -26.59 3.07
CA GLN A 205 -12.51 -26.61 4.14
C GLN A 205 -13.30 -27.93 4.11
N ILE A 206 -13.70 -28.39 5.29
CA ILE A 206 -14.66 -29.47 5.44
C ILE A 206 -16.04 -28.92 5.11
N GLN A 207 -16.74 -29.63 4.24
CA GLN A 207 -18.15 -29.43 3.95
C GLN A 207 -18.90 -30.74 4.20
N PRO A 208 -20.15 -30.68 4.67
CA PRO A 208 -20.98 -31.87 4.73
C PRO A 208 -21.31 -32.36 3.32
N ASP A 209 -21.23 -33.67 3.14
CA ASP A 209 -21.75 -34.38 1.97
C ASP A 209 -22.75 -35.43 2.43
N VAL A 210 -24.00 -35.30 1.99
CA VAL A 210 -25.11 -36.14 2.44
C VAL A 210 -25.35 -37.23 1.41
N ASP A 211 -25.22 -38.47 1.85
CA ASP A 211 -25.66 -39.62 1.07
C ASP A 211 -27.20 -39.68 1.08
N MET A 212 -27.81 -39.33 -0.04
CA MET A 212 -29.27 -39.26 -0.20
C MET A 212 -29.96 -40.62 -0.09
N THR A 213 -29.22 -41.72 -0.20
CA THR A 213 -29.73 -43.10 -0.08
C THR A 213 -29.70 -43.64 1.35
N SER A 214 -28.65 -43.32 2.12
CA SER A 214 -28.51 -43.80 3.50
C SER A 214 -28.82 -42.75 4.57
N GLY A 215 -28.90 -41.47 4.19
CA GLY A 215 -29.01 -40.33 5.12
C GLY A 215 -27.72 -40.05 5.91
N ALA A 216 -26.60 -40.72 5.59
CA ALA A 216 -25.33 -40.50 6.25
C ALA A 216 -24.68 -39.18 5.81
N VAL A 217 -24.07 -38.47 6.76
CA VAL A 217 -23.28 -37.27 6.49
C VAL A 217 -21.81 -37.63 6.56
N HIS A 218 -21.10 -37.41 5.47
CA HIS A 218 -19.65 -37.62 5.36
C HIS A 218 -18.92 -36.28 5.26
N ALA A 219 -17.64 -36.29 5.62
CA ALA A 219 -16.76 -35.14 5.42
C ALA A 219 -16.26 -35.08 3.98
N ARG A 220 -16.49 -33.96 3.31
CA ARG A 220 -15.90 -33.61 2.03
C ARG A 220 -14.85 -32.52 2.25
N LEU A 221 -13.63 -32.73 1.77
CA LEU A 221 -12.53 -31.77 1.91
C LEU A 221 -12.16 -31.26 0.51
N GLY A 222 -12.67 -30.07 0.14
CA GLY A 222 -12.64 -29.59 -1.25
C GLY A 222 -13.72 -30.24 -2.12
N GLU A 223 -13.37 -30.74 -3.32
CA GLU A 223 -14.36 -31.31 -4.27
C GLU A 223 -14.68 -32.79 -4.04
N ARG A 224 -13.94 -33.50 -3.17
CA ARG A 224 -14.07 -34.95 -2.99
C ARG A 224 -14.28 -35.35 -1.53
N ARG A 225 -14.99 -36.47 -1.33
CA ARG A 225 -15.10 -37.12 -0.01
C ARG A 225 -13.71 -37.38 0.54
N PHE A 226 -13.54 -37.13 1.83
CA PHE A 226 -12.25 -37.25 2.48
C PHE A 226 -11.81 -38.73 2.57
N ASP A 227 -10.62 -39.04 2.04
CA ASP A 227 -9.96 -40.33 2.19
C ASP A 227 -8.51 -40.12 2.62
N THR A 228 -8.11 -40.76 3.73
CA THR A 228 -6.74 -40.70 4.26
C THR A 228 -5.68 -41.30 3.35
N VAL A 229 -6.06 -42.24 2.47
CA VAL A 229 -5.12 -42.95 1.59
C VAL A 229 -4.67 -42.07 0.40
N GLU A 230 -5.51 -41.11 -0.01
CA GLU A 230 -5.25 -40.23 -1.17
C GLU A 230 -4.39 -39.00 -0.85
N LEU A 231 -4.08 -38.75 0.43
CA LEU A 231 -3.27 -37.59 0.84
C LEU A 231 -1.78 -37.79 0.51
N SER A 232 -1.16 -36.75 -0.07
CA SER A 232 0.29 -36.67 -0.21
C SER A 232 1.01 -36.68 1.15
N SER A 233 2.30 -37.01 1.18
CA SER A 233 3.09 -37.01 2.42
C SER A 233 3.05 -35.65 3.15
N GLY A 234 3.07 -34.53 2.41
CA GLY A 234 2.95 -33.18 2.98
C GLY A 234 1.55 -32.85 3.49
N GLU A 235 0.49 -33.26 2.79
CA GLU A 235 -0.89 -33.06 3.25
C GLU A 235 -1.20 -33.88 4.51
N ARG A 236 -0.61 -35.08 4.65
CA ARG A 236 -0.73 -35.87 5.88
C ARG A 236 -0.13 -35.12 7.06
N VAL A 237 1.06 -34.56 6.90
CA VAL A 237 1.71 -33.76 7.95
C VAL A 237 0.81 -32.58 8.32
N LEU A 238 0.34 -31.81 7.35
CA LEU A 238 -0.51 -30.66 7.60
C LEU A 238 -1.85 -31.01 8.26
N LEU A 239 -2.47 -32.11 7.86
CA LEU A 239 -3.67 -32.61 8.48
C LEU A 239 -3.41 -33.02 9.94
N THR A 240 -2.29 -33.70 10.20
CA THR A 240 -1.87 -34.01 11.56
C THR A 240 -1.72 -32.75 12.39
N TRP A 241 -1.03 -31.73 11.87
CA TRP A 241 -0.90 -30.43 12.54
C TRP A 241 -2.27 -29.79 12.79
N ALA A 242 -3.17 -29.79 11.82
CA ALA A 242 -4.50 -29.20 11.97
C ALA A 242 -5.32 -29.88 13.07
N VAL A 243 -5.29 -31.22 13.10
CA VAL A 243 -5.98 -32.02 14.11
C VAL A 243 -5.35 -31.85 15.49
N THR A 244 -4.02 -31.83 15.58
CA THR A 244 -3.31 -31.61 16.83
C THR A 244 -3.58 -30.22 17.39
N LEU A 245 -3.49 -29.16 16.58
CA LEU A 245 -3.80 -27.79 16.99
C LEU A 245 -5.26 -27.66 17.43
N HIS A 246 -6.18 -28.35 16.78
CA HIS A 246 -7.59 -28.36 17.16
C HIS A 246 -7.84 -29.10 18.49
N ARG A 247 -7.25 -30.29 18.68
CA ARG A 247 -7.39 -31.08 19.91
C ARG A 247 -6.79 -30.39 21.13
N GLU A 248 -5.63 -29.77 20.95
CA GLU A 248 -4.85 -29.19 22.05
C GLU A 248 -5.05 -27.66 22.19
N ALA A 249 -6.01 -27.07 21.47
CA ALA A 249 -6.25 -25.61 21.43
C ALA A 249 -6.42 -24.98 22.82
N SER A 250 -7.00 -25.70 23.79
CA SER A 250 -7.17 -25.22 25.17
C SER A 250 -5.88 -25.28 25.99
N GLN A 251 -4.95 -26.18 25.66
CA GLN A 251 -3.66 -26.38 26.33
C GLN A 251 -2.52 -25.57 25.69
N LEU A 252 -2.70 -25.11 24.44
CA LEU A 252 -1.73 -24.28 23.72
C LEU A 252 -1.74 -22.80 24.14
N ARG A 253 -2.78 -22.38 24.87
CA ARG A 253 -2.91 -21.01 25.34
C ARG A 253 -1.81 -20.72 26.37
N ASP A 254 -0.99 -19.73 26.06
CA ASP A 254 0.14 -19.24 26.84
C ASP A 254 1.33 -20.22 26.97
N ALA A 255 1.40 -21.23 26.09
CA ALA A 255 2.47 -22.22 26.05
C ALA A 255 3.79 -21.73 25.43
N VAL A 256 4.89 -22.43 25.72
CA VAL A 256 6.18 -22.28 25.00
C VAL A 256 6.33 -23.44 24.01
N LEU A 257 6.30 -23.13 22.72
CA LEU A 257 6.40 -24.11 21.63
C LEU A 257 7.84 -24.20 21.11
N PHE A 258 8.36 -25.41 20.97
CA PHE A 258 9.69 -25.67 20.41
C PHE A 258 9.56 -26.34 19.04
N ILE A 259 10.21 -25.77 18.02
CA ILE A 259 10.20 -26.27 16.64
C ILE A 259 11.65 -26.44 16.17
N ASP A 260 11.99 -27.64 15.72
CA ASP A 260 13.34 -27.99 15.25
C ASP A 260 13.27 -28.33 13.75
N GLU A 261 13.96 -27.54 12.92
CA GLU A 261 14.11 -27.71 11.47
C GLU A 261 12.79 -27.94 10.70
N PRO A 262 11.79 -27.02 10.80
CA PRO A 262 10.48 -27.21 10.17
C PRO A 262 10.54 -27.30 8.63
N GLU A 263 11.60 -26.81 8.01
CA GLU A 263 11.82 -26.85 6.57
C GLU A 263 12.11 -28.23 5.98
N VAL A 264 12.61 -29.19 6.77
CA VAL A 264 13.07 -30.48 6.23
C VAL A 264 11.90 -31.29 5.65
N HIS A 265 10.66 -30.97 6.05
CA HIS A 265 9.50 -31.79 5.72
C HIS A 265 8.23 -31.01 5.37
N LEU A 266 8.33 -29.70 5.23
CA LEU A 266 7.23 -28.84 4.78
C LEU A 266 7.66 -28.12 3.51
N HIS A 267 6.77 -28.06 2.52
CA HIS A 267 6.98 -27.21 1.35
C HIS A 267 7.12 -25.74 1.84
N PRO A 268 8.04 -24.93 1.28
CA PRO A 268 8.28 -23.54 1.72
C PRO A 268 7.02 -22.70 1.93
N ALA A 269 6.07 -22.75 0.98
CA ALA A 269 4.80 -22.02 1.07
C ALA A 269 3.89 -22.49 2.22
N VAL A 270 4.06 -23.72 2.67
CA VAL A 270 3.33 -24.30 3.80
C VAL A 270 3.99 -23.89 5.11
N SER A 271 5.33 -23.93 5.20
CA SER A 271 6.07 -23.43 6.36
C SER A 271 5.73 -21.98 6.68
N ILE A 272 5.65 -21.12 5.65
CA ILE A 272 5.25 -19.71 5.82
C ILE A 272 3.85 -19.61 6.42
N ARG A 273 2.88 -20.32 5.85
CA ARG A 273 1.48 -20.26 6.29
C ARG A 273 1.30 -20.80 7.71
N LEU A 274 1.89 -21.95 8.03
CA LEU A 274 1.86 -22.54 9.36
C LEU A 274 2.45 -21.59 10.41
N LEU A 275 3.65 -21.07 10.16
CA LEU A 275 4.33 -20.17 11.08
C LEU A 275 3.52 -18.88 11.27
N SER A 276 3.06 -18.22 10.20
CA SER A 276 2.25 -17.00 10.29
C SER A 276 0.97 -17.16 11.12
N ARG A 277 0.43 -18.39 11.21
CA ARG A 277 -0.80 -18.71 11.94
C ARG A 277 -0.54 -19.14 13.38
N LEU A 278 0.57 -19.83 13.64
CA LEU A 278 1.02 -20.12 15.00
C LEU A 278 1.31 -18.84 15.79
N PHE A 279 1.71 -17.76 15.10
CA PHE A 279 1.97 -16.45 15.71
C PHE A 279 0.71 -15.60 15.97
N ASP A 280 -0.49 -16.09 15.65
CA ASP A 280 -1.76 -15.39 15.95
C ASP A 280 -2.10 -15.51 17.44
N ASP A 281 -2.46 -14.40 18.07
CA ASP A 281 -2.91 -14.31 19.47
C ASP A 281 -4.09 -15.22 19.79
N LYS A 282 -4.89 -15.56 18.79
CA LYS A 282 -6.02 -16.48 18.91
C LYS A 282 -5.59 -17.94 19.10
N VAL A 283 -4.34 -18.28 18.78
CA VAL A 283 -3.81 -19.66 18.83
C VAL A 283 -2.96 -19.88 20.08
N LEU A 284 -1.89 -19.09 20.29
CA LEU A 284 -0.98 -19.27 21.43
C LEU A 284 -1.27 -18.35 22.63
N GLY A 285 -2.25 -17.46 22.55
CA GLY A 285 -2.55 -16.50 23.62
C GLY A 285 -1.46 -15.42 23.81
N PRO A 286 -1.74 -14.38 24.61
CA PRO A 286 -0.88 -13.21 24.74
C PRO A 286 0.47 -13.49 25.44
N ARG A 287 0.60 -14.59 26.19
CA ARG A 287 1.85 -14.98 26.88
C ARG A 287 2.55 -16.18 26.24
N GLY A 288 2.03 -16.68 25.11
CA GLY A 288 2.65 -17.76 24.35
C GLY A 288 3.93 -17.32 23.64
N GLN A 289 4.87 -18.25 23.49
CA GLN A 289 6.19 -18.01 22.89
C GLN A 289 6.59 -19.19 21.99
N VAL A 290 7.28 -18.92 20.89
CA VAL A 290 7.77 -19.95 19.96
C VAL A 290 9.29 -19.86 19.84
N TRP A 291 9.96 -20.99 20.01
CA TRP A 291 11.40 -21.18 19.80
C TRP A 291 11.63 -22.04 18.57
N ILE A 292 12.40 -21.55 17.61
CA ILE A 292 12.62 -22.22 16.33
C ILE A 292 14.11 -22.38 16.07
N ALA A 293 14.58 -23.60 15.87
CA ALA A 293 15.89 -23.87 15.28
C ALA A 293 15.71 -24.09 13.78
N THR A 294 16.41 -23.32 12.94
CA THR A 294 16.23 -23.41 11.48
C THR A 294 17.49 -23.09 10.69
N HIS A 295 17.56 -23.71 9.52
CA HIS A 295 18.48 -23.51 8.41
C HIS A 295 17.77 -22.94 7.17
N SER A 296 16.54 -22.49 7.32
CA SER A 296 15.72 -22.03 6.20
C SER A 296 15.53 -20.53 6.18
N PRO A 297 15.98 -19.84 5.12
CA PRO A 297 15.65 -18.44 4.87
C PRO A 297 14.13 -18.20 4.81
N VAL A 298 13.37 -19.21 4.40
CA VAL A 298 11.91 -19.15 4.31
C VAL A 298 11.26 -19.02 5.69
N VAL A 299 11.84 -19.69 6.70
CA VAL A 299 11.36 -19.62 8.09
C VAL A 299 11.63 -18.26 8.70
N LEU A 300 12.79 -17.65 8.40
CA LEU A 300 13.11 -16.29 8.83
C LEU A 300 12.13 -15.27 8.26
N LEU A 301 11.80 -15.39 6.98
CA LEU A 301 10.82 -14.53 6.32
C LEU A 301 9.41 -14.72 6.88
N ALA A 302 9.03 -15.96 7.17
CA ALA A 302 7.73 -16.26 7.74
C ALA A 302 7.53 -15.69 9.15
N ALA A 303 8.62 -15.62 9.91
CA ALA A 303 8.61 -15.19 11.30
C ALA A 303 8.85 -13.68 11.50
N ASP A 304 9.05 -12.93 10.41
CA ASP A 304 9.34 -11.49 10.42
C ASP A 304 10.43 -11.10 11.42
N ALA A 305 11.44 -11.97 11.56
CA ALA A 305 12.44 -11.84 12.61
C ALA A 305 13.51 -10.81 12.21
N ALA A 306 13.47 -9.63 12.82
CA ALA A 306 14.51 -8.61 12.66
C ALA A 306 15.86 -9.04 13.28
N ARG A 307 15.82 -9.84 14.35
CA ARG A 307 16.98 -10.32 15.10
C ARG A 307 16.85 -11.80 15.42
N VAL A 308 17.98 -12.49 15.45
CA VAL A 308 18.10 -13.94 15.67
C VAL A 308 19.23 -14.25 16.63
N LEU A 309 19.17 -15.41 17.28
CA LEU A 309 20.27 -15.95 18.07
C LEU A 309 21.16 -16.81 17.17
N LEU A 310 22.32 -16.27 16.84
CA LEU A 310 23.33 -16.95 16.05
C LEU A 310 24.13 -17.90 16.94
N VAL A 311 24.17 -19.17 16.52
CA VAL A 311 24.95 -20.25 17.11
C VAL A 311 26.19 -20.51 16.26
N GLU A 312 27.37 -20.21 16.79
CA GLU A 312 28.65 -20.45 16.13
C GLU A 312 29.57 -21.22 17.06
N GLN A 313 30.07 -22.38 16.61
CA GLN A 313 30.98 -23.24 17.39
C GLN A 313 30.47 -23.54 18.82
N GLY A 314 29.15 -23.69 18.95
CA GLY A 314 28.50 -23.94 20.24
C GLY A 314 28.31 -22.70 21.11
N ALA A 315 28.61 -21.47 20.67
CA ALA A 315 28.35 -20.22 21.40
C ALA A 315 27.14 -19.47 20.84
N LEU A 316 26.40 -18.77 21.72
CA LEU A 316 25.21 -17.97 21.37
C LEU A 316 25.49 -16.47 21.40
N ARG A 317 25.01 -15.75 20.37
CA ARG A 317 24.96 -14.27 20.37
C ARG A 317 23.75 -13.74 19.60
N TRP A 318 23.26 -12.57 19.98
CA TRP A 318 22.31 -11.84 19.15
C TRP A 318 22.96 -11.38 17.84
N SER A 319 22.22 -11.47 16.75
CA SER A 319 22.64 -10.98 15.45
C SER A 319 21.44 -10.50 14.63
N ASP A 320 21.68 -9.54 13.74
CA ASP A 320 20.67 -9.10 12.77
C ASP A 320 20.53 -10.16 11.68
N VAL A 321 19.30 -10.38 11.21
CA VAL A 321 18.99 -11.40 10.19
C VAL A 321 19.73 -11.15 8.87
N SER A 322 20.06 -9.88 8.60
CA SER A 322 20.80 -9.43 7.42
C SER A 322 22.32 -9.47 7.59
N SER A 323 22.84 -9.86 8.76
CA SER A 323 24.28 -9.88 8.99
C SER A 323 24.96 -10.93 8.11
N PRO A 324 26.17 -10.64 7.58
CA PRO A 324 26.91 -11.59 6.74
C PRO A 324 27.12 -12.94 7.41
N GLN A 325 27.34 -12.99 8.74
CA GLN A 325 27.57 -14.24 9.47
C GLN A 325 26.31 -15.12 9.56
N VAL A 326 25.13 -14.50 9.69
CA VAL A 326 23.85 -15.20 9.64
C VAL A 326 23.60 -15.73 8.22
N LEU A 327 23.84 -14.89 7.21
CA LEU A 327 23.68 -15.25 5.80
C LEU A 327 24.65 -16.36 5.35
N ASP A 328 25.90 -16.33 5.81
CA ASP A 328 26.92 -17.37 5.56
C ASP A 328 26.50 -18.72 6.18
N GLY A 329 25.72 -18.69 7.26
CA GLY A 329 25.11 -19.87 7.87
C GLY A 329 24.04 -20.53 7.00
N PHE A 330 23.40 -19.77 6.10
CA PHE A 330 22.39 -20.25 5.15
C PHE A 330 22.98 -20.53 3.76
N PHE A 331 23.99 -19.77 3.35
CA PHE A 331 24.61 -19.80 2.03
C PHE A 331 26.14 -19.86 2.17
N PRO A 332 26.73 -21.05 2.44
CA PRO A 332 28.18 -21.16 2.54
C PRO A 332 28.86 -20.83 1.19
N GLY A 333 29.50 -19.66 1.10
CA GLY A 333 30.12 -19.12 -0.13
C GLY A 333 29.85 -17.63 -0.30
N THR A 334 30.28 -17.02 -1.42
CA THR A 334 29.91 -15.62 -1.73
C THR A 334 28.39 -15.53 -1.82
N PRO A 335 27.71 -14.77 -0.93
CA PRO A 335 26.26 -14.79 -0.86
C PRO A 335 25.69 -14.29 -2.19
N PRO A 336 24.69 -14.97 -2.79
CA PRO A 336 23.90 -14.33 -3.82
C PRO A 336 23.32 -13.05 -3.21
N GLN A 337 23.44 -11.91 -3.90
CA GLN A 337 22.78 -10.67 -3.49
C GLN A 337 21.26 -10.85 -3.60
N VAL A 338 20.64 -11.57 -2.67
CA VAL A 338 19.19 -11.59 -2.51
C VAL A 338 18.83 -10.30 -1.78
N ARG A 339 18.71 -9.21 -2.53
CA ARG A 339 18.08 -7.98 -2.05
C ARG A 339 16.58 -8.25 -1.99
N PHE A 340 16.01 -8.32 -0.78
CA PHE A 340 14.56 -8.19 -0.65
C PHE A 340 14.20 -6.79 -1.15
N ALA A 341 13.60 -6.71 -2.33
CA ALA A 341 13.17 -5.44 -2.88
C ALA A 341 12.27 -4.75 -1.84
N PRO A 342 12.60 -3.53 -1.40
CA PRO A 342 11.80 -2.82 -0.42
C PRO A 342 10.39 -2.66 -0.98
N ARG A 343 9.37 -3.15 -0.27
CA ARG A 343 7.98 -2.93 -0.68
C ARG A 343 7.63 -1.47 -0.42
N LEU A 344 7.33 -0.74 -1.48
CA LEU A 344 6.81 0.62 -1.36
C LEU A 344 5.31 0.56 -1.03
N PRO A 345 4.77 1.48 -0.22
CA PRO A 345 3.34 1.59 -0.02
C PRO A 345 2.64 1.93 -1.33
N VAL A 346 1.56 1.20 -1.67
CA VAL A 346 0.66 1.55 -2.79
C VAL A 346 -0.71 1.88 -2.20
N GLY A 347 -1.20 3.09 -2.48
CA GLY A 347 -2.55 3.54 -2.06
C GLY A 347 -2.72 3.85 -0.58
N GLY A 348 -1.68 3.69 0.25
CA GLY A 348 -1.67 4.19 1.62
C GLY A 348 -1.44 5.70 1.64
N SER A 349 -2.32 6.44 2.31
CA SER A 349 -2.18 7.89 2.54
C SER A 349 -2.03 8.26 4.01
N ASP A 350 -1.82 7.26 4.88
CA ASP A 350 -1.65 7.43 6.32
C ASP A 350 -0.20 7.20 6.71
N PHE A 351 0.45 8.25 7.23
CA PHE A 351 1.87 8.23 7.58
C PHE A 351 2.20 7.20 8.68
N ARG A 352 1.31 7.01 9.66
CA ARG A 352 1.52 6.04 10.74
C ARG A 352 1.56 4.60 10.23
N LYS A 353 0.60 4.21 9.37
CA LYS A 353 0.61 2.89 8.70
C LYS A 353 1.88 2.69 7.91
N LEU A 354 2.26 3.70 7.13
CA LEU A 354 3.50 3.66 6.33
C LEU A 354 4.73 3.37 7.20
N ARG A 355 4.86 4.05 8.35
CA ARG A 355 5.99 3.87 9.27
C ARG A 355 5.96 2.55 10.03
N ARG A 356 4.79 2.01 10.37
CA ARG A 356 4.64 0.80 11.20
C ARG A 356 4.61 -0.51 10.42
N ASP A 357 4.19 -0.49 9.16
CA ASP A 357 4.06 -1.71 8.34
C ASP A 357 5.40 -2.18 7.72
N HIS A 358 6.55 -1.73 8.27
CA HIS A 358 7.91 -1.99 7.78
C HIS A 358 8.10 -1.74 6.26
N LEU A 359 7.28 -0.86 5.69
CA LEU A 359 7.37 -0.45 4.28
C LEU A 359 8.52 0.54 4.08
N ARG A 360 9.04 0.58 2.86
CA ARG A 360 10.06 1.58 2.51
C ARG A 360 9.43 2.97 2.51
N TYR A 361 9.94 3.84 3.37
CA TYR A 361 9.62 5.26 3.39
C TYR A 361 10.78 6.06 2.79
N VAL A 362 10.44 7.03 1.93
CA VAL A 362 11.34 8.10 1.49
C VAL A 362 11.07 9.28 2.39
N ASP A 363 12.09 9.73 3.13
CA ASP A 363 11.91 10.74 4.16
C ASP A 363 11.61 12.13 3.59
N LYS A 364 10.40 12.61 3.87
CA LYS A 364 9.92 13.96 3.52
C LYS A 364 9.63 14.81 4.75
N THR A 365 10.09 14.40 5.93
CA THR A 365 9.69 15.02 7.19
C THR A 365 10.25 16.43 7.40
N ALA A 366 11.30 16.82 6.66
CA ALA A 366 11.76 18.21 6.57
C ALA A 366 10.66 19.20 6.17
N PHE A 367 9.62 18.73 5.45
CA PHE A 367 8.41 19.49 5.16
C PHE A 367 7.78 20.12 6.42
N ILE A 368 7.79 19.41 7.55
CA ILE A 368 7.21 19.90 8.81
C ILE A 368 7.98 21.13 9.31
N ALA A 369 9.31 21.09 9.27
CA ALA A 369 10.17 22.19 9.71
C ALA A 369 9.91 23.44 8.85
N GLU A 370 9.89 23.29 7.53
CA GLU A 370 9.62 24.40 6.61
C GLU A 370 8.21 25.00 6.79
N VAL A 371 7.20 24.18 7.10
CA VAL A 371 5.85 24.67 7.42
C VAL A 371 5.84 25.47 8.73
N LEU A 372 6.53 25.00 9.77
CA LEU A 372 6.58 25.65 11.07
C LEU A 372 7.35 26.98 11.02
N GLN A 373 8.49 27.00 10.31
CA GLN A 373 9.35 28.17 10.15
C GLN A 373 8.76 29.22 9.19
N ASN A 374 7.77 28.84 8.36
CA ASN A 374 7.14 29.79 7.46
C ASN A 374 6.43 30.91 8.25
N PRO A 375 6.66 32.20 7.91
CA PRO A 375 6.04 33.31 8.64
C PRO A 375 4.53 33.42 8.39
N ALA A 376 4.02 32.87 7.28
CA ALA A 376 2.59 32.89 7.01
C ALA A 376 1.83 31.90 7.90
N GLU A 377 0.70 32.35 8.44
CA GLU A 377 -0.18 31.51 9.26
C GLU A 377 -0.97 30.52 8.41
N VAL A 378 -1.32 30.87 7.17
CA VAL A 378 -2.13 30.01 6.29
C VAL A 378 -1.38 29.72 4.99
N LEU A 379 -1.08 28.45 4.78
CA LEU A 379 -0.34 27.94 3.62
C LEU A 379 -1.28 27.12 2.73
N LEU A 380 -1.20 27.35 1.42
CA LEU A 380 -1.89 26.54 0.41
C LEU A 380 -0.88 25.86 -0.51
N PHE A 381 -0.86 24.53 -0.51
CA PHE A 381 -0.05 23.72 -1.40
C PHE A 381 -0.91 23.18 -2.54
N SER A 382 -0.76 23.76 -3.74
CA SER A 382 -1.35 23.23 -4.97
C SER A 382 -0.36 22.31 -5.66
N ARG A 383 -0.68 21.01 -5.69
CA ARG A 383 0.14 19.98 -6.33
C ARG A 383 -0.75 19.05 -7.13
N PRO A 384 -0.25 18.43 -8.20
CA PRO A 384 -1.01 17.42 -8.92
C PRO A 384 -1.43 16.25 -8.03
N ARG A 385 -2.38 15.45 -8.50
CA ARG A 385 -2.86 14.27 -7.78
C ARG A 385 -1.75 13.23 -7.61
N ARG A 386 -1.81 12.49 -6.51
CA ARG A 386 -0.89 11.38 -6.19
C ARG A 386 0.58 11.78 -5.91
N PHE A 387 0.88 13.06 -5.74
CA PHE A 387 2.19 13.58 -5.29
C PHE A 387 2.37 13.63 -3.76
N GLY A 388 1.55 12.89 -2.99
CA GLY A 388 1.73 12.76 -1.53
C GLY A 388 1.05 13.84 -0.66
N LYS A 389 0.14 14.65 -1.20
CA LYS A 389 -0.60 15.70 -0.44
C LYS A 389 -1.23 15.17 0.85
N THR A 390 -2.12 14.17 0.74
CA THR A 390 -2.80 13.55 1.88
C THR A 390 -1.83 12.89 2.86
N LEU A 391 -0.75 12.29 2.35
CA LEU A 391 0.29 11.69 3.19
C LEU A 391 0.98 12.78 4.04
N ASN A 392 1.36 13.90 3.43
CA ASN A 392 1.97 15.03 4.12
C ASN A 392 1.01 15.68 5.13
N GLN A 393 -0.29 15.76 4.83
CA GLN A 393 -1.32 16.20 5.79
C GLN A 393 -1.40 15.27 7.00
N SER A 394 -1.41 13.95 6.78
CA SER A 394 -1.40 12.97 7.88
C SER A 394 -0.12 13.04 8.70
N MET A 395 1.04 13.25 8.06
CA MET A 395 2.33 13.41 8.71
C MET A 395 2.37 14.64 9.61
N LEU A 396 1.89 15.80 9.13
CA LEU A 396 1.73 17.02 9.93
C LEU A 396 0.82 16.78 11.14
N ARG A 397 -0.32 16.12 10.93
CA ARG A 397 -1.25 15.77 12.02
C ARG A 397 -0.54 14.92 13.08
N TYR A 398 0.09 13.81 12.70
CA TYR A 398 0.75 12.93 13.66
C TYR A 398 1.88 13.62 14.43
N PHE A 399 2.58 14.57 13.80
CA PHE A 399 3.64 15.31 14.46
C PHE A 399 3.12 16.38 15.43
N LEU A 400 2.09 17.14 15.07
CA LEU A 400 1.64 18.32 15.82
C LEU A 400 0.52 18.02 16.82
N GLU A 401 -0.30 17.00 16.55
CA GLU A 401 -1.52 16.72 17.31
C GLU A 401 -1.24 16.23 18.73
N LYS A 402 -1.73 17.02 19.69
CA LYS A 402 -1.73 16.72 21.10
C LYS A 402 -2.73 15.61 21.39
N THR A 403 -2.23 14.43 21.70
CA THR A 403 -3.04 13.27 22.11
C THR A 403 -2.42 12.61 23.34
N GLY A 404 -3.16 11.71 23.98
CA GLY A 404 -2.61 10.88 25.07
C GLY A 404 -1.69 9.75 24.60
N GLU A 405 -1.54 9.56 23.28
CA GLU A 405 -0.67 8.55 22.69
C GLU A 405 0.74 9.13 22.47
N GLU A 406 1.79 8.41 22.91
CA GLU A 406 3.18 8.73 22.58
C GLU A 406 3.49 8.28 21.14
N ARG A 407 3.93 9.21 20.28
CA ARG A 407 4.11 8.96 18.83
C ARG A 407 5.55 9.15 18.34
N SER A 408 6.54 9.23 19.24
CA SER A 408 7.94 9.49 18.87
C SER A 408 8.53 8.40 17.97
N ASP A 409 8.04 7.17 18.08
CA ASP A 409 8.41 6.02 17.24
C ASP A 409 8.23 6.31 15.74
N LEU A 410 7.22 7.10 15.37
CA LEU A 410 6.93 7.42 13.97
C LEU A 410 8.02 8.28 13.33
N PHE A 411 8.70 9.11 14.13
CA PHE A 411 9.62 10.14 13.64
C PHE A 411 11.08 9.88 13.97
N LYS A 412 11.40 9.02 14.95
CA LYS A 412 12.79 8.63 15.24
C LYS A 412 13.50 8.09 13.99
N GLY A 413 14.70 8.63 13.73
CA GLY A 413 15.51 8.28 12.57
C GLY A 413 15.12 9.00 11.27
N LEU A 414 14.21 9.97 11.34
CA LEU A 414 13.84 10.86 10.23
C LEU A 414 14.37 12.28 10.49
N SER A 415 14.56 13.06 9.44
CA SER A 415 15.20 14.37 9.48
C SER A 415 14.56 15.34 10.47
N ILE A 416 13.22 15.32 10.59
CA ILE A 416 12.50 16.21 11.53
C ILE A 416 12.84 15.96 13.00
N TRP A 417 13.24 14.73 13.35
CA TRP A 417 13.50 14.37 14.74
C TRP A 417 14.83 14.93 15.25
N ASP A 418 15.75 15.20 14.33
CA ASP A 418 17.05 15.80 14.59
C ASP A 418 16.99 17.34 14.61
N ASP A 419 15.94 17.94 14.02
CA ASP A 419 15.65 19.38 14.13
C ASP A 419 15.11 19.71 15.53
N LYS A 420 15.99 20.24 16.39
CA LYS A 420 15.69 20.59 17.78
C LYS A 420 14.64 21.70 17.93
N GLU A 421 14.54 22.62 16.98
CA GLU A 421 13.61 23.74 17.05
C GLU A 421 12.20 23.24 16.73
N SER A 422 12.06 22.58 15.58
CA SER A 422 10.79 22.00 15.13
C SER A 422 10.27 20.93 16.09
N ARG A 423 11.16 20.14 16.72
CA ARG A 423 10.77 19.12 17.70
C ARG A 423 10.11 19.67 18.97
N GLN A 424 10.26 20.96 19.28
CA GLN A 424 9.53 21.58 20.41
C GLN A 424 8.01 21.66 20.15
N HIS A 425 7.61 21.59 18.88
CA HIS A 425 6.20 21.59 18.46
C HIS A 425 5.56 20.20 18.48
N PHE A 426 6.35 19.14 18.77
CA PHE A 426 5.88 17.76 18.74
C PHE A 426 4.74 17.52 19.74
N GLN A 427 3.59 17.08 19.24
CA GLN A 427 2.33 16.84 19.96
C GLN A 427 1.88 18.03 20.84
N GLY A 428 2.19 19.25 20.39
CA GLY A 428 1.97 20.48 21.15
C GLY A 428 0.60 21.13 20.97
N TYR A 429 -0.19 20.74 19.97
CA TYR A 429 -1.34 21.51 19.49
C TYR A 429 -2.63 20.69 19.38
N PRO A 430 -3.81 21.25 19.71
CA PRO A 430 -5.06 20.74 19.18
C PRO A 430 -5.05 20.89 17.65
N VAL A 431 -5.41 19.82 16.93
CA VAL A 431 -5.45 19.79 15.46
C VAL A 431 -6.87 19.52 15.01
N VAL A 432 -7.38 20.33 14.07
CA VAL A 432 -8.60 20.05 13.29
C VAL A 432 -8.17 19.56 11.92
N ALA A 433 -8.50 18.32 11.57
CA ALA A 433 -8.19 17.74 10.27
C ALA A 433 -9.47 17.44 9.49
N LEU A 434 -9.60 18.02 8.29
CA LEU A 434 -10.72 17.81 7.37
C LEU A 434 -10.20 17.33 6.02
N THR A 435 -10.93 16.43 5.38
CA THR A 435 -10.67 16.00 4.00
C THR A 435 -11.96 16.07 3.20
N PHE A 436 -11.94 16.81 2.09
CA PHE A 436 -13.08 16.95 1.18
C PHE A 436 -13.01 16.05 -0.05
N LYS A 437 -12.04 15.12 -0.11
CA LYS A 437 -11.82 14.19 -1.23
C LYS A 437 -13.05 13.38 -1.66
N ASP A 438 -13.92 13.06 -0.70
CA ASP A 438 -15.10 12.21 -0.90
C ASP A 438 -16.38 13.03 -1.13
N VAL A 439 -16.30 14.36 -1.15
CA VAL A 439 -17.43 15.25 -1.41
C VAL A 439 -17.56 15.48 -2.90
N LYS A 440 -18.12 14.48 -3.57
CA LYS A 440 -18.50 14.51 -5.00
C LYS A 440 -20.01 14.32 -5.08
N ALA A 441 -20.71 15.25 -5.73
CA ALA A 441 -22.16 15.29 -5.75
C ALA A 441 -22.67 15.87 -7.07
N SER A 442 -23.89 15.50 -7.46
CA SER A 442 -24.50 16.04 -8.69
C SER A 442 -25.45 17.21 -8.41
N THR A 443 -25.71 17.52 -7.14
CA THR A 443 -26.55 18.66 -6.73
C THR A 443 -25.97 19.39 -5.52
N TRP A 444 -26.32 20.67 -5.36
CA TRP A 444 -25.94 21.45 -4.17
C TRP A 444 -26.40 20.80 -2.86
N THR A 445 -27.64 20.29 -2.80
CA THR A 445 -28.21 19.68 -1.59
C THR A 445 -27.39 18.47 -1.14
N GLU A 446 -27.02 17.59 -2.07
CA GLU A 446 -26.19 16.42 -1.79
C GLU A 446 -24.77 16.82 -1.39
N CYS A 447 -24.17 17.79 -2.10
CA CYS A 447 -22.87 18.35 -1.75
C CYS A 447 -22.86 18.87 -0.32
N ARG A 448 -23.84 19.72 0.02
CA ARG A 448 -24.02 20.29 1.37
C ARG A 448 -24.18 19.21 2.43
N ASN A 449 -25.01 18.19 2.18
CA ASN A 449 -25.22 17.09 3.13
C ASN A 449 -23.93 16.30 3.39
N THR A 450 -23.14 16.04 2.34
CA THR A 450 -21.86 15.31 2.46
C THR A 450 -20.80 16.16 3.16
N MET A 451 -20.76 17.48 2.90
CA MET A 451 -19.95 18.41 3.67
C MET A 451 -20.37 18.47 5.14
N ALA A 452 -21.67 18.51 5.43
CA ALA A 452 -22.19 18.52 6.79
C ALA A 452 -21.76 17.28 7.57
N LEU A 453 -21.81 16.09 6.96
CA LEU A 453 -21.28 14.85 7.53
C LEU A 453 -19.77 14.93 7.80
N THR A 454 -19.00 15.46 6.84
CA THR A 454 -17.54 15.63 6.99
C THR A 454 -17.20 16.54 8.17
N ILE A 455 -17.93 17.65 8.31
CA ILE A 455 -17.78 18.60 9.42
C ILE A 455 -18.24 17.97 10.74
N ALA A 456 -19.37 17.25 10.74
CA ALA A 456 -19.91 16.57 11.92
C ALA A 456 -18.90 15.56 12.49
N ASN A 457 -18.23 14.77 11.64
CA ASN A 457 -17.20 13.82 12.06
C ASN A 457 -16.03 14.51 12.78
N ALA A 458 -15.59 15.68 12.30
CA ALA A 458 -14.56 16.46 12.97
C ALA A 458 -15.03 17.00 14.34
N PHE A 459 -16.30 17.41 14.45
CA PHE A 459 -16.89 17.81 15.72
C PHE A 459 -17.01 16.63 16.70
N GLU A 460 -17.37 15.45 16.21
CA GLU A 460 -17.47 14.22 17.01
C GLU A 460 -16.11 13.84 17.60
N GLU A 461 -15.03 13.90 16.82
CA GLU A 461 -13.66 13.67 17.28
C GLU A 461 -13.29 14.56 18.48
N HIS A 462 -13.84 15.78 18.51
CA HIS A 462 -13.58 16.78 19.54
C HIS A 462 -14.73 16.95 20.54
N GLY A 463 -15.69 16.01 20.60
CA GLY A 463 -16.86 16.10 21.47
C GLY A 463 -16.54 16.19 22.97
N TYR A 464 -15.31 15.87 23.37
CA TYR A 464 -14.83 16.10 24.74
C TYR A 464 -14.86 17.58 25.14
N ALA A 465 -14.71 18.53 24.20
CA ALA A 465 -14.71 19.96 24.49
C ALA A 465 -16.06 20.46 25.05
N VAL A 466 -17.16 19.83 24.64
CA VAL A 466 -18.50 20.09 25.20
C VAL A 466 -18.59 19.53 26.62
N LYS A 467 -18.10 18.30 26.83
CA LYS A 467 -18.21 17.58 28.12
C LYS A 467 -17.44 18.27 29.24
N THR A 468 -16.38 18.99 28.91
CA THR A 468 -15.51 19.68 29.87
C THR A 468 -15.95 21.11 30.18
N GLY A 469 -17.03 21.60 29.58
CA GLY A 469 -17.59 22.92 29.86
C GLY A 469 -16.78 24.09 29.28
N ALA A 470 -15.98 23.85 28.23
CA ALA A 470 -15.20 24.91 27.56
C ALA A 470 -16.06 25.91 26.76
N LEU A 471 -17.35 25.60 26.59
CA LEU A 471 -18.31 26.34 25.78
C LEU A 471 -19.45 26.88 26.64
N SER A 472 -19.96 28.06 26.29
CA SER A 472 -21.24 28.55 26.80
C SER A 472 -22.39 27.65 26.36
N GLU A 473 -23.54 27.71 27.04
CA GLU A 473 -24.73 26.91 26.72
C GLU A 473 -25.13 27.03 25.23
N ARG A 474 -25.17 28.26 24.71
CA ARG A 474 -25.49 28.53 23.31
C ARG A 474 -24.43 27.99 22.33
N GLU A 475 -23.16 28.05 22.68
CA GLU A 475 -22.08 27.47 21.86
C GLU A 475 -22.16 25.93 21.88
N ALA A 476 -22.44 25.34 23.04
CA ALA A 476 -22.61 23.90 23.21
C ALA A 476 -23.81 23.37 22.40
N GLU A 477 -24.94 24.08 22.39
CA GLU A 477 -26.10 23.74 21.55
C GLU A 477 -25.76 23.74 20.05
N ARG A 478 -25.01 24.75 19.59
CA ARG A 478 -24.57 24.84 18.19
C ARG A 478 -23.57 23.74 17.85
N PHE A 479 -22.63 23.47 18.75
CA PHE A 479 -21.66 22.40 18.60
C PHE A 479 -22.36 21.05 18.46
N ASP A 480 -23.31 20.76 19.36
CA ASP A 480 -24.08 19.53 19.38
C ASP A 480 -24.98 19.39 18.14
N ALA A 481 -25.58 20.48 17.65
CA ALA A 481 -26.33 20.48 16.39
C ALA A 481 -25.45 20.12 15.18
N ILE A 482 -24.21 20.61 15.11
CA ILE A 482 -23.27 20.26 14.03
C ILE A 482 -22.83 18.81 14.18
N MET A 483 -22.44 18.39 15.38
CA MET A 483 -22.01 17.02 15.70
C MET A 483 -23.11 15.99 15.37
N ARG A 484 -24.38 16.30 15.64
CA ARG A 484 -25.54 15.44 15.31
C ARG A 484 -26.02 15.57 13.87
N ASN A 485 -25.34 16.37 13.06
CA ASN A 485 -25.70 16.64 11.66
C ASN A 485 -27.13 17.19 11.49
N THR A 486 -27.59 18.02 12.43
CA THR A 486 -28.89 18.73 12.39
C THR A 486 -28.73 20.23 12.19
N ALA A 487 -27.49 20.70 12.02
CA ALA A 487 -27.16 22.10 11.84
C ALA A 487 -27.64 22.65 10.49
N ASP A 488 -28.06 23.91 10.49
CA ASP A 488 -28.40 24.63 9.27
C ASP A 488 -27.13 25.12 8.52
N ASN A 489 -27.35 25.68 7.33
CA ASN A 489 -26.25 26.15 6.49
C ASN A 489 -25.44 27.31 7.11
N ALA A 490 -26.07 28.16 7.94
CA ALA A 490 -25.40 29.27 8.60
C ALA A 490 -24.49 28.76 9.74
N GLN A 491 -24.96 27.77 10.49
CA GLN A 491 -24.17 27.08 11.52
C GLN A 491 -22.99 26.32 10.90
N LEU A 492 -23.20 25.62 9.77
CA LEU A 492 -22.11 24.94 9.05
C LEU A 492 -21.04 25.91 8.53
N ARG A 493 -21.45 27.06 7.97
CA ARG A 493 -20.52 28.13 7.55
C ARG A 493 -19.67 28.70 8.70
N ASP A 494 -20.14 28.61 9.94
CA ASP A 494 -19.41 29.08 11.13
C ASP A 494 -18.63 27.97 11.86
N ALA A 495 -18.74 26.72 11.38
CA ALA A 495 -18.31 25.55 12.14
C ALA A 495 -16.81 25.52 12.43
N LEU A 496 -15.94 25.88 11.47
CA LEU A 496 -14.49 25.94 11.71
C LEU A 496 -14.12 26.96 12.79
N ARG A 497 -14.77 28.12 12.79
CA ARG A 497 -14.55 29.14 13.81
C ARG A 497 -14.91 28.61 15.19
N LEU A 498 -16.15 28.10 15.33
CA LEU A 498 -16.65 27.53 16.59
C LEU A 498 -15.75 26.40 17.11
N LEU A 499 -15.33 25.47 16.24
CA LEU A 499 -14.48 24.35 16.62
C LEU A 499 -13.10 24.82 17.08
N SER A 500 -12.49 25.75 16.36
CA SER A 500 -11.17 26.30 16.73
C SER A 500 -11.21 27.08 18.05
N GLU A 501 -12.27 27.86 18.30
CA GLU A 501 -12.49 28.57 19.57
C GLU A 501 -12.65 27.58 20.73
N ALA A 502 -13.48 26.54 20.55
CA ALA A 502 -13.71 25.52 21.57
C ALA A 502 -12.43 24.78 21.95
N LEU A 503 -11.65 24.36 20.96
CA LEU A 503 -10.40 23.64 21.17
C LEU A 503 -9.33 24.51 21.81
N SER A 504 -9.23 25.78 21.40
CA SER A 504 -8.30 26.74 21.97
C SER A 504 -8.56 26.98 23.46
N ARG A 505 -9.83 27.18 23.84
CA ARG A 505 -10.24 27.34 25.24
C ARG A 505 -9.98 26.07 26.05
N GLN A 506 -10.29 24.90 25.49
CA GLN A 506 -10.15 23.62 26.17
C GLN A 506 -8.68 23.22 26.43
N HIS A 507 -7.78 23.53 25.49
CA HIS A 507 -6.38 23.14 25.56
C HIS A 507 -5.44 24.25 26.01
N HIS A 508 -5.95 25.48 26.16
CA HIS A 508 -5.16 26.69 26.40
C HIS A 508 -4.02 26.86 25.39
N GLN A 509 -4.29 26.54 24.13
CA GLN A 509 -3.31 26.50 23.06
C GLN A 509 -3.98 26.80 21.73
N ARG A 510 -3.30 27.56 20.87
CA ARG A 510 -3.79 27.84 19.51
C ARG A 510 -3.90 26.55 18.68
N VAL A 511 -4.79 26.54 17.71
CA VAL A 511 -5.21 25.36 16.94
C VAL A 511 -4.47 25.29 15.61
N VAL A 512 -4.11 24.08 15.20
CA VAL A 512 -3.66 23.81 13.82
C VAL A 512 -4.86 23.33 13.01
N ILE A 513 -5.09 23.92 11.84
CA ILE A 513 -6.19 23.54 10.94
C ILE A 513 -5.59 22.95 9.67
N LEU A 514 -5.90 21.69 9.39
CA LEU A 514 -5.44 20.94 8.22
C LEU A 514 -6.65 20.64 7.32
N ILE A 515 -6.63 21.09 6.07
CA ILE A 515 -7.74 20.88 5.12
C ILE A 515 -7.19 20.26 3.85
N ASP A 516 -7.52 19.00 3.62
CA ASP A 516 -7.12 18.25 2.44
C ASP A 516 -8.19 18.25 1.35
N GLU A 517 -7.73 18.33 0.10
CA GLU A 517 -8.53 18.38 -1.12
C GLU A 517 -9.72 19.36 -1.06
N TYR A 518 -9.46 20.59 -0.60
CA TYR A 518 -10.50 21.61 -0.40
C TYR A 518 -11.26 21.98 -1.68
N ASP A 519 -10.65 21.74 -2.84
CA ASP A 519 -11.16 22.10 -4.17
C ASP A 519 -11.99 20.99 -4.83
N THR A 520 -11.95 19.74 -4.36
CA THR A 520 -12.75 18.63 -4.90
C THR A 520 -14.26 18.94 -5.00
N PRO A 521 -14.92 19.50 -3.97
CA PRO A 521 -16.33 19.89 -4.06
C PRO A 521 -16.59 20.97 -5.11
N ILE A 522 -15.62 21.87 -5.32
CA ILE A 522 -15.71 23.01 -6.25
C ILE A 522 -15.64 22.50 -7.69
N HIS A 523 -14.79 21.50 -7.96
CA HIS A 523 -14.77 20.80 -9.26
C HIS A 523 -16.11 20.13 -9.56
N SER A 524 -16.67 19.40 -8.59
CA SER A 524 -17.98 18.76 -8.74
C SER A 524 -19.09 19.79 -9.00
N ALA A 525 -19.02 20.93 -8.32
CA ALA A 525 -19.97 22.03 -8.47
C ALA A 525 -19.92 22.68 -9.85
N TYR A 526 -18.72 22.83 -10.44
CA TYR A 526 -18.57 23.29 -11.81
C TYR A 526 -19.18 22.31 -12.82
N LEU A 527 -18.87 21.02 -12.70
CA LEU A 527 -19.37 19.99 -13.63
C LEU A 527 -20.89 19.93 -13.69
N HIS A 528 -21.55 20.08 -12.54
CA HIS A 528 -23.00 19.89 -12.40
C HIS A 528 -23.80 21.19 -12.22
N GLY A 529 -23.16 22.35 -12.37
CA GLY A 529 -23.85 23.64 -12.43
C GLY A 529 -24.33 24.23 -11.09
N TYR A 530 -23.67 23.92 -9.97
CA TYR A 530 -23.94 24.49 -8.64
C TYR A 530 -22.73 25.22 -8.03
N TYR A 531 -21.87 25.76 -8.89
CA TYR A 531 -20.59 26.39 -8.51
C TYR A 531 -20.75 27.56 -7.52
N ASP A 532 -21.82 28.34 -7.66
CA ASP A 532 -21.99 29.60 -6.91
C ASP A 532 -22.30 29.35 -5.45
N GLU A 533 -23.18 28.40 -5.21
CA GLU A 533 -23.58 27.93 -3.89
C GLU A 533 -22.38 27.34 -3.14
N ALA A 534 -21.57 26.54 -3.84
CA ALA A 534 -20.36 25.95 -3.27
C ALA A 534 -19.32 27.02 -2.91
N ILE A 535 -19.04 27.97 -3.81
CA ILE A 535 -18.11 29.07 -3.54
C ILE A 535 -18.57 29.94 -2.38
N GLU A 536 -19.85 30.29 -2.30
CA GLU A 536 -20.39 31.10 -1.21
C GLU A 536 -20.24 30.38 0.14
N PHE A 537 -20.48 29.06 0.17
CA PHE A 537 -20.27 28.25 1.36
C PHE A 537 -18.80 28.23 1.78
N PHE A 538 -17.89 27.81 0.88
CA PHE A 538 -16.47 27.66 1.20
C PHE A 538 -15.81 28.99 1.56
N ARG A 539 -16.21 30.09 0.91
CA ARG A 539 -15.71 31.43 1.26
C ARG A 539 -15.98 31.73 2.73
N ASN A 540 -17.21 31.55 3.19
CA ASN A 540 -17.58 31.84 4.57
C ASN A 540 -16.97 30.83 5.56
N PHE A 541 -17.05 29.54 5.23
CA PHE A 541 -16.51 28.44 6.03
C PHE A 541 -15.01 28.59 6.30
N LEU A 542 -14.22 28.78 5.25
CA LEU A 542 -12.77 28.93 5.37
C LEU A 542 -12.40 30.27 6.00
N SER A 543 -13.08 31.37 5.64
CA SER A 543 -12.80 32.69 6.24
C SER A 543 -13.00 32.69 7.76
N GLY A 544 -14.06 32.05 8.25
CA GLY A 544 -14.33 31.97 9.69
C GLY A 544 -13.23 31.22 10.47
N GLY A 545 -12.62 30.20 9.87
CA GLY A 545 -11.57 29.41 10.52
C GLY A 545 -10.16 29.97 10.36
N LEU A 546 -9.86 30.63 9.23
CA LEU A 546 -8.49 30.87 8.79
C LEU A 546 -8.10 32.34 8.69
N LYS A 547 -9.06 33.27 8.59
CA LYS A 547 -8.76 34.70 8.51
C LYS A 547 -9.02 35.38 9.83
N ASP A 548 -8.03 36.15 10.29
CA ASP A 548 -8.09 36.97 11.51
C ASP A 548 -8.57 36.16 12.74
N ASN A 549 -8.34 34.85 12.74
CA ASN A 549 -8.76 33.96 13.82
C ASN A 549 -7.68 33.95 14.92
N PRO A 550 -7.91 34.58 16.08
CA PRO A 550 -6.89 34.66 17.14
C PRO A 550 -6.55 33.29 17.75
N ASN A 551 -7.37 32.28 17.49
CA ASN A 551 -7.16 30.92 17.95
C ASN A 551 -6.30 30.09 17.00
N LEU A 552 -5.97 30.59 15.80
CA LEU A 552 -5.19 29.84 14.83
C LEU A 552 -3.68 29.94 15.13
N PHE A 553 -3.00 28.80 15.12
CA PHE A 553 -1.54 28.73 15.10
C PHE A 553 -1.02 28.60 13.66
N LYS A 554 -1.54 27.61 12.92
CA LYS A 554 -1.17 27.35 11.54
C LYS A 554 -2.31 26.68 10.79
N GLY A 555 -2.60 27.15 9.58
CA GLY A 555 -3.53 26.56 8.62
C GLY A 555 -2.78 25.97 7.43
N VAL A 556 -3.03 24.71 7.07
CA VAL A 556 -2.42 24.07 5.90
C VAL A 556 -3.50 23.47 5.01
N LEU A 557 -3.62 24.01 3.81
CA LEU A 557 -4.57 23.59 2.81
C LEU A 557 -3.83 22.87 1.67
N THR A 558 -4.44 21.82 1.15
CA THR A 558 -3.95 21.09 -0.03
C THR A 558 -5.03 20.96 -1.08
N GLY A 559 -4.66 21.12 -2.34
CA GLY A 559 -5.55 21.01 -3.49
C GLY A 559 -4.77 20.76 -4.78
N VAL A 560 -5.49 20.66 -5.89
CA VAL A 560 -4.92 20.65 -7.24
C VAL A 560 -4.76 22.08 -7.75
N LEU A 561 -5.80 22.89 -7.63
CA LEU A 561 -5.83 24.27 -8.10
C LEU A 561 -5.78 25.27 -6.95
N ARG A 562 -5.38 26.49 -7.29
CA ARG A 562 -5.75 27.67 -6.52
C ARG A 562 -6.98 28.31 -7.17
N VAL A 563 -8.15 27.99 -6.62
CA VAL A 563 -9.41 28.66 -7.00
C VAL A 563 -9.26 30.17 -6.80
N ALA A 564 -9.55 30.98 -7.82
CA ALA A 564 -9.15 32.39 -7.89
C ALA A 564 -9.48 33.28 -6.67
N LYS A 565 -8.69 34.36 -6.53
CA LYS A 565 -8.87 35.41 -5.50
C LYS A 565 -10.23 36.09 -5.56
N GLU A 566 -10.85 36.20 -6.73
CA GLU A 566 -12.15 36.88 -6.86
C GLU A 566 -13.33 36.03 -6.35
N SER A 567 -13.18 34.69 -6.32
CA SER A 567 -14.25 33.77 -5.90
C SER A 567 -14.09 33.30 -4.45
N LEU A 568 -12.99 32.63 -4.10
CA LEU A 568 -12.82 32.02 -2.77
C LEU A 568 -11.93 32.86 -1.85
N PHE A 569 -10.78 33.33 -2.34
CA PHE A 569 -9.79 34.01 -1.50
C PHE A 569 -10.02 35.53 -1.33
N SER A 570 -11.12 36.08 -1.83
CA SER A 570 -11.53 37.46 -1.53
C SER A 570 -11.85 37.61 -0.03
N GLY A 571 -12.36 36.54 0.57
CA GLY A 571 -12.52 36.40 2.02
C GLY A 571 -11.24 35.97 2.78
N LEU A 572 -10.17 35.57 2.08
CA LEU A 572 -8.95 34.96 2.66
C LEU A 572 -7.67 35.56 2.06
N ASN A 573 -7.47 36.86 2.24
CA ASN A 573 -6.31 37.58 1.68
C ASN A 573 -4.98 37.31 2.41
N ASN A 574 -4.97 36.51 3.47
CA ASN A 574 -3.79 36.10 4.25
C ASN A 574 -3.17 34.76 3.81
N VAL A 575 -3.74 34.10 2.79
CA VAL A 575 -3.26 32.80 2.30
C VAL A 575 -2.05 32.98 1.37
N VAL A 576 -0.93 32.34 1.73
CA VAL A 576 0.25 32.23 0.87
C VAL A 576 0.20 30.89 0.13
N SER A 577 0.27 30.95 -1.19
CA SER A 577 0.16 29.77 -2.05
C SER A 577 1.51 29.38 -2.60
N TYR A 578 1.87 28.10 -2.46
CA TYR A 578 3.04 27.47 -3.05
C TYR A 578 2.56 26.49 -4.12
N SER A 579 2.54 26.93 -5.37
CA SER A 579 2.17 26.10 -6.53
C SER A 579 3.37 25.31 -7.06
N LEU A 580 3.15 24.43 -8.05
CA LEU A 580 4.24 23.65 -8.66
C LEU A 580 5.27 24.52 -9.40
N LEU A 581 4.95 25.77 -9.72
CA LEU A 581 5.88 26.70 -10.36
C LEU A 581 6.85 27.35 -9.37
N ARG A 582 6.60 27.20 -8.08
CA ARG A 582 7.41 27.76 -7.00
C ARG A 582 8.48 26.74 -6.59
N PRO A 583 9.77 27.14 -6.47
CA PRO A 583 10.83 26.24 -6.00
C PRO A 583 10.65 25.85 -4.53
N GLU A 584 10.00 26.69 -3.72
CA GLU A 584 9.72 26.39 -2.32
C GLU A 584 8.84 25.14 -2.21
N PHE A 585 9.25 24.23 -1.32
CA PHE A 585 8.59 22.95 -1.08
C PHE A 585 8.50 22.02 -2.32
N ALA A 586 9.27 22.25 -3.39
CA ALA A 586 9.20 21.44 -4.60
C ALA A 586 9.52 19.96 -4.32
N SER A 587 10.62 19.69 -3.60
CA SER A 587 11.10 18.35 -3.28
C SER A 587 10.26 17.58 -2.25
N HIS A 588 9.34 18.24 -1.54
CA HIS A 588 8.49 17.60 -0.51
C HIS A 588 7.27 16.86 -1.05
N PHE A 589 6.95 17.05 -2.34
CA PHE A 589 5.80 16.44 -2.98
C PHE A 589 6.25 15.67 -4.22
N GLY A 590 6.34 14.35 -4.10
CA GLY A 590 6.88 13.50 -5.16
C GLY A 590 8.21 12.86 -4.76
N PHE A 591 8.83 12.15 -5.71
CA PHE A 591 10.20 11.66 -5.55
C PHE A 591 11.16 12.44 -6.42
N THR A 592 12.31 12.82 -5.88
CA THR A 592 13.39 13.41 -6.69
C THR A 592 14.08 12.33 -7.52
N GLU A 593 14.84 12.76 -8.54
CA GLU A 593 15.72 11.87 -9.31
C GLU A 593 16.58 10.99 -8.38
N GLU A 594 17.25 11.61 -7.40
CA GLU A 594 18.17 10.91 -6.49
C GLU A 594 17.45 9.82 -5.69
N GLU A 595 16.24 10.11 -5.21
CA GLU A 595 15.40 9.16 -4.46
C GLU A 595 14.93 8.01 -5.34
N VAL A 596 14.49 8.28 -6.58
CA VAL A 596 14.09 7.23 -7.52
C VAL A 596 15.27 6.34 -7.88
N MET A 597 16.43 6.93 -8.14
CA MET A 597 17.66 6.17 -8.41
C MET A 597 18.07 5.32 -7.21
N GLN A 598 17.90 5.83 -5.99
CA GLN A 598 18.11 5.05 -4.77
C GLN A 598 17.14 3.87 -4.67
N LEU A 599 15.84 4.09 -4.92
CA LEU A 599 14.84 3.03 -4.92
C LEU A 599 15.10 1.96 -5.99
N LEU A 600 15.58 2.34 -7.18
CA LEU A 600 16.00 1.40 -8.23
C LEU A 600 17.20 0.56 -7.80
N ARG A 601 18.23 1.19 -7.22
CA ARG A 601 19.40 0.47 -6.70
C ARG A 601 18.99 -0.51 -5.60
N GLU A 602 18.17 -0.07 -4.64
CA GLU A 602 17.70 -0.92 -3.53
C GLU A 602 16.84 -2.10 -4.02
N SER A 603 16.07 -1.92 -5.10
CA SER A 603 15.26 -2.97 -5.71
C SER A 603 16.01 -3.89 -6.68
N GLY A 604 17.28 -3.59 -7.02
CA GLY A 604 18.11 -4.40 -7.92
C GLY A 604 17.88 -4.13 -9.41
N GLU A 605 17.22 -3.03 -9.77
CA GLU A 605 16.80 -2.69 -11.14
C GLU A 605 17.60 -1.51 -11.74
N ASP A 606 18.87 -1.38 -11.37
CA ASP A 606 19.72 -0.23 -11.74
C ASP A 606 19.92 -0.08 -13.27
N ASN A 607 19.67 -1.14 -14.04
CA ASN A 607 19.75 -1.14 -15.49
C ASN A 607 18.48 -0.61 -16.20
N ARG A 608 17.39 -0.31 -15.47
CA ARG A 608 16.10 0.12 -16.05
C ARG A 608 15.81 1.62 -15.93
N GLN A 609 16.81 2.42 -15.58
CA GLN A 609 16.66 3.86 -15.37
C GLN A 609 16.05 4.58 -16.58
N GLU A 610 16.50 4.27 -17.79
CA GLU A 610 16.00 4.92 -19.02
C GLU A 610 14.53 4.58 -19.31
N GLU A 611 14.14 3.32 -19.05
CA GLU A 611 12.74 2.88 -19.20
C GLU A 611 11.84 3.59 -18.19
N LEU A 612 12.24 3.60 -16.92
CA LEU A 612 11.52 4.28 -15.85
C LEU A 612 11.41 5.79 -16.15
N ARG A 613 12.51 6.42 -16.59
CA ARG A 613 12.52 7.83 -17.00
C ARG A 613 11.50 8.09 -18.10
N ALA A 614 11.57 7.33 -19.19
CA ALA A 614 10.65 7.52 -20.32
C ALA A 614 9.16 7.40 -19.94
N TRP A 615 8.83 6.61 -18.92
CA TRP A 615 7.44 6.38 -18.50
C TRP A 615 6.95 7.29 -17.38
N TYR A 616 7.81 7.63 -16.41
CA TYR A 616 7.37 8.25 -15.14
C TYR A 616 8.16 9.50 -14.73
N ASP A 617 9.24 9.85 -15.43
CA ASP A 617 9.96 11.12 -15.24
C ASP A 617 9.20 12.29 -15.86
N GLY A 618 9.66 13.51 -15.61
CA GLY A 618 9.40 14.64 -16.48
C GLY A 618 8.57 15.75 -15.85
N TYR A 619 8.15 15.65 -14.59
CA TYR A 619 7.49 16.79 -13.93
C TYR A 619 8.53 17.76 -13.40
N ARG A 620 8.54 18.99 -13.92
CA ARG A 620 9.33 20.09 -13.38
C ARG A 620 8.54 20.86 -12.32
N PHE A 621 8.99 20.80 -11.06
CA PHE A 621 8.48 21.63 -9.96
C PHE A 621 9.53 22.66 -9.58
N GLY A 622 9.27 23.94 -9.83
CA GLY A 622 10.30 24.97 -9.78
C GLY A 622 11.48 24.60 -10.69
N ASP A 623 12.64 24.35 -10.08
CA ASP A 623 13.86 23.91 -10.78
C ASP A 623 14.12 22.40 -10.66
N ASP A 624 13.35 21.68 -9.85
CA ASP A 624 13.54 20.25 -9.59
C ASP A 624 12.77 19.38 -10.58
N THR A 625 13.34 18.21 -10.87
CA THR A 625 12.65 17.14 -11.60
C THR A 625 12.09 16.14 -10.61
N ILE A 626 10.78 15.95 -10.68
CA ILE A 626 9.98 15.20 -9.71
C ILE A 626 9.23 14.08 -10.43
N TYR A 627 9.23 12.91 -9.81
CA TYR A 627 8.50 11.73 -10.24
C TYR A 627 7.21 11.58 -9.45
N ASN A 628 6.19 11.04 -10.11
CA ASN A 628 4.96 10.68 -9.44
C ASN A 628 5.17 9.44 -8.53
N PRO A 629 4.99 9.54 -7.20
CA PRO A 629 5.22 8.43 -6.28
C PRO A 629 4.34 7.22 -6.52
N TRP A 630 3.09 7.43 -6.93
CA TRP A 630 2.15 6.34 -7.21
C TRP A 630 2.63 5.50 -8.38
N SER A 631 3.04 6.13 -9.48
CA SER A 631 3.49 5.40 -10.66
C SER A 631 4.79 4.65 -10.40
N VAL A 632 5.76 5.28 -9.73
CA VAL A 632 7.03 4.64 -9.34
C VAL A 632 6.80 3.48 -8.37
N ALA A 633 5.97 3.65 -7.34
CA ALA A 633 5.67 2.60 -6.37
C ALA A 633 4.94 1.41 -7.02
N ASN A 634 4.00 1.66 -7.93
CA ASN A 634 3.35 0.58 -8.67
C ASN A 634 4.34 -0.18 -9.55
N TYR A 635 5.19 0.52 -10.32
CA TYR A 635 6.22 -0.10 -11.15
C TYR A 635 7.14 -1.02 -10.33
N LEU A 636 7.68 -0.51 -9.21
CA LEU A 636 8.63 -1.24 -8.37
C LEU A 636 8.00 -2.38 -7.55
N ASN A 637 6.68 -2.38 -7.34
CA ASN A 637 6.00 -3.46 -6.63
C ASN A 637 5.54 -4.60 -7.54
N GLN A 638 5.48 -4.40 -8.85
CA GLN A 638 4.99 -5.44 -9.77
C GLN A 638 6.05 -6.45 -10.16
N ARG A 639 5.74 -7.75 -10.01
CA ARG A 639 6.69 -8.85 -10.20
C ARG A 639 7.36 -8.88 -11.57
N ASP A 640 6.64 -8.48 -12.62
CA ASP A 640 7.16 -8.46 -13.99
C ASP A 640 7.91 -7.16 -14.34
N ARG A 641 7.84 -6.14 -13.48
CA ARG A 641 8.48 -4.83 -13.64
C ARG A 641 8.19 -4.21 -15.00
N MET A 642 6.97 -4.42 -15.52
CA MET A 642 6.58 -3.85 -16.81
C MET A 642 5.99 -2.45 -16.62
N PRO A 643 6.42 -1.45 -17.42
CA PRO A 643 5.80 -0.14 -17.42
C PRO A 643 4.33 -0.24 -17.86
N ARG A 644 3.47 0.46 -17.14
CA ARG A 644 2.02 0.52 -17.36
C ARG A 644 1.49 1.93 -17.08
N PRO A 645 0.33 2.30 -17.66
CA PRO A 645 -0.35 3.55 -17.32
C PRO A 645 -1.10 3.38 -15.98
N TYR A 646 -0.43 3.69 -14.88
CA TYR A 646 -0.99 3.71 -13.52
C TYR A 646 -1.83 4.96 -13.24
N TRP A 647 -1.63 6.01 -14.03
CA TRP A 647 -2.43 7.24 -14.04
C TRP A 647 -3.84 7.00 -14.60
N THR A 648 -4.76 6.58 -13.73
CA THR A 648 -6.18 6.38 -14.06
C THR A 648 -7.08 6.96 -12.97
N ASP A 649 -7.80 8.03 -13.27
CA ASP A 649 -8.85 8.60 -12.42
C ASP A 649 -10.07 8.96 -13.29
N THR A 650 -11.23 8.38 -12.97
CA THR A 650 -12.44 8.45 -13.81
C THR A 650 -13.15 9.81 -13.70
N SER A 651 -13.09 10.51 -12.56
CA SER A 651 -13.84 11.77 -12.38
C SER A 651 -13.18 12.98 -13.04
N ASP A 652 -11.84 13.03 -13.09
CA ASP A 652 -11.14 14.11 -13.79
C ASP A 652 -11.20 13.94 -15.31
N ASN A 653 -11.23 12.68 -15.79
CA ASN A 653 -11.36 12.40 -17.21
C ASN A 653 -12.61 13.06 -17.82
N GLU A 654 -13.71 13.17 -17.07
CA GLU A 654 -14.93 13.83 -17.54
C GLU A 654 -14.74 15.34 -17.69
N LEU A 655 -14.13 16.02 -16.71
CA LEU A 655 -13.81 17.44 -16.79
C LEU A 655 -12.86 17.72 -17.96
N LEU A 656 -11.81 16.92 -18.12
CA LEU A 656 -10.84 17.10 -19.18
C LEU A 656 -11.45 16.83 -20.55
N LYS A 657 -12.26 15.78 -20.67
CA LYS A 657 -12.96 15.47 -21.91
C LYS A 657 -13.88 16.62 -22.31
N ARG A 658 -14.64 17.15 -21.34
CA ARG A 658 -15.49 18.33 -21.52
C ARG A 658 -14.69 19.55 -22.00
N LEU A 659 -13.60 19.89 -21.33
CA LEU A 659 -12.80 21.07 -21.66
C LEU A 659 -12.05 20.94 -22.99
N LEU A 660 -11.44 19.79 -23.26
CA LEU A 660 -10.63 19.57 -24.46
C LEU A 660 -11.49 19.37 -25.71
N PHE A 661 -12.62 18.65 -25.61
CA PHE A 661 -13.36 18.19 -26.79
C PHE A 661 -14.77 18.77 -26.94
N HIS A 662 -15.38 19.32 -25.88
CA HIS A 662 -16.71 19.94 -25.96
C HIS A 662 -16.64 21.46 -25.95
N GLU A 663 -15.89 22.05 -25.01
CA GLU A 663 -15.78 23.50 -24.84
C GLU A 663 -14.57 24.11 -25.60
N GLY A 664 -13.53 23.30 -25.87
CA GLY A 664 -12.25 23.74 -26.47
C GLY A 664 -12.23 23.88 -27.99
N ALA A 665 -13.25 24.46 -28.62
CA ALA A 665 -13.37 24.53 -30.10
C ALA A 665 -12.15 25.15 -30.83
N GLY A 666 -11.26 25.88 -30.13
CA GLY A 666 -10.01 26.44 -30.66
C GLY A 666 -8.70 25.79 -30.16
N LEU A 667 -8.73 24.76 -29.31
CA LEU A 667 -7.55 24.13 -28.71
C LEU A 667 -6.92 23.02 -29.58
N HIS A 668 -7.49 22.75 -30.76
CA HIS A 668 -7.15 21.59 -31.58
C HIS A 668 -5.67 21.60 -32.03
N GLY A 669 -5.13 22.73 -32.48
CA GLY A 669 -3.73 22.81 -32.94
C GLY A 669 -2.71 22.58 -31.82
N GLU A 670 -2.97 23.13 -30.64
CA GLU A 670 -2.13 22.97 -29.44
C GLU A 670 -2.20 21.54 -28.92
N LEU A 671 -3.40 20.93 -28.88
CA LEU A 671 -3.56 19.52 -28.51
C LEU A 671 -2.80 18.59 -29.47
N GLN A 672 -2.82 18.89 -30.77
CA GLN A 672 -2.07 18.13 -31.77
C GLN A 672 -0.56 18.24 -31.56
N ALA A 673 -0.05 19.45 -31.31
CA ALA A 673 1.36 19.67 -30.97
C ALA A 673 1.77 18.82 -29.74
N LEU A 674 0.96 18.87 -28.68
CA LEU A 674 1.18 18.06 -27.48
C LEU A 674 1.21 16.55 -27.77
N LEU A 675 0.29 16.04 -28.60
CA LEU A 675 0.24 14.61 -29.01
C LEU A 675 1.41 14.19 -29.91
N ARG A 676 2.07 15.14 -30.59
CA ARG A 676 3.35 14.95 -31.29
C ARG A 676 4.57 15.05 -30.37
N GLY A 677 4.38 15.40 -29.11
CA GLY A 677 5.46 15.64 -28.15
C GLY A 677 6.10 17.01 -28.27
N GLU A 678 5.49 17.91 -29.05
CA GLU A 678 5.93 19.30 -29.21
C GLU A 678 5.39 20.13 -28.02
N PRO A 679 6.19 21.06 -27.46
CA PRO A 679 5.69 21.99 -26.46
C PRO A 679 4.74 23.01 -27.10
N ILE A 680 3.79 23.50 -26.31
CA ILE A 680 2.94 24.64 -26.65
C ILE A 680 3.34 25.85 -25.82
N HIS A 681 3.30 27.02 -26.43
CA HIS A 681 3.58 28.28 -25.76
C HIS A 681 2.25 28.90 -25.30
N THR A 682 2.03 29.03 -24.00
CA THR A 682 0.78 29.58 -23.43
C THR A 682 1.04 30.51 -22.25
N ILE A 683 0.03 31.29 -21.88
CA ILE A 683 -0.05 32.00 -20.60
C ILE A 683 -0.50 31.00 -19.53
N ILE A 684 0.16 31.02 -18.37
CA ILE A 684 -0.23 30.23 -17.22
C ILE A 684 -0.68 31.16 -16.09
N ALA A 685 -1.94 31.03 -15.68
CA ALA A 685 -2.49 31.72 -14.53
C ALA A 685 -2.48 30.78 -13.32
N GLU A 686 -1.76 31.16 -12.25
CA GLU A 686 -1.79 30.42 -10.99
C GLU A 686 -3.18 30.46 -10.32
N ASP A 687 -3.96 31.51 -10.60
CA ASP A 687 -5.32 31.74 -10.10
C ASP A 687 -6.38 31.47 -11.17
N VAL A 688 -6.89 30.23 -11.17
CA VAL A 688 -7.87 29.77 -12.17
C VAL A 688 -9.30 30.04 -11.69
N VAL A 689 -10.09 30.73 -12.52
CA VAL A 689 -11.54 30.92 -12.32
C VAL A 689 -12.29 29.83 -13.08
N LEU A 690 -12.89 28.87 -12.37
CA LEU A 690 -13.57 27.75 -13.02
C LEU A 690 -14.88 28.13 -13.73
N ARG A 691 -15.61 29.15 -13.24
CA ARG A 691 -16.98 29.50 -13.70
C ARG A 691 -17.13 29.53 -15.23
N ASN A 692 -16.15 30.08 -15.95
CA ASN A 692 -16.15 30.23 -17.41
C ASN A 692 -14.84 29.71 -18.01
N ILE A 693 -14.30 28.61 -17.49
CA ILE A 693 -12.98 28.11 -17.90
C ILE A 693 -12.91 27.73 -19.38
N GLY A 694 -14.01 27.22 -19.96
CA GLY A 694 -14.09 26.85 -21.37
C GLY A 694 -13.92 28.02 -22.34
N ASP A 695 -14.26 29.25 -21.91
CA ASP A 695 -14.16 30.46 -22.75
C ASP A 695 -12.72 30.99 -22.84
N ARG A 696 -11.81 30.45 -22.02
CA ARG A 696 -10.44 30.94 -21.85
C ARG A 696 -9.42 29.82 -22.05
N HIS A 697 -8.80 29.81 -23.22
CA HIS A 697 -7.80 28.78 -23.58
C HIS A 697 -6.66 28.68 -22.55
N ASP A 698 -6.15 29.83 -22.08
CA ASP A 698 -5.09 29.91 -21.08
C ASP A 698 -5.49 29.28 -19.74
N ALA A 699 -6.75 29.42 -19.33
CA ALA A 699 -7.27 28.82 -18.11
C ALA A 699 -7.38 27.29 -18.22
N VAL A 700 -7.76 26.75 -19.39
CA VAL A 700 -7.77 25.29 -19.65
C VAL A 700 -6.34 24.72 -19.55
N TRP A 701 -5.36 25.37 -20.18
CA TRP A 701 -3.96 24.91 -20.11
C TRP A 701 -3.37 25.03 -18.70
N SER A 702 -3.72 26.08 -17.97
CA SER A 702 -3.35 26.24 -16.55
C SER A 702 -3.93 25.10 -15.70
N LEU A 703 -5.19 24.74 -15.90
CA LEU A 703 -5.82 23.61 -15.21
C LEU A 703 -5.11 22.29 -15.50
N LEU A 704 -4.80 22.01 -16.76
CA LEU A 704 -4.10 20.79 -17.18
C LEU A 704 -2.70 20.70 -16.56
N LEU A 705 -1.98 21.82 -16.49
CA LEU A 705 -0.69 21.92 -15.82
C LEU A 705 -0.79 21.57 -14.34
N PHE A 706 -1.65 22.26 -13.58
CA PHE A 706 -1.78 22.03 -12.14
C PHE A 706 -2.37 20.66 -11.78
N SER A 707 -3.17 20.08 -12.69
CA SER A 707 -3.69 18.71 -12.57
C SER A 707 -2.65 17.62 -12.85
N GLY A 708 -1.48 17.97 -13.41
CA GLY A 708 -0.40 17.03 -13.73
C GLY A 708 -0.51 16.36 -15.11
N TYR A 709 -1.29 16.93 -16.02
CA TYR A 709 -1.35 16.51 -17.42
C TYR A 709 -0.29 17.21 -18.28
N LEU A 710 0.18 18.38 -17.84
CA LEU A 710 1.27 19.11 -18.48
C LEU A 710 2.38 19.40 -17.48
N THR A 711 3.54 19.79 -18.01
CA THR A 711 4.69 20.22 -17.21
C THR A 711 5.43 21.37 -17.91
N PRO A 712 6.08 22.28 -17.16
CA PRO A 712 6.94 23.30 -17.72
C PRO A 712 8.15 22.72 -18.44
N SER A 713 8.40 23.17 -19.66
CA SER A 713 9.61 22.86 -20.43
C SER A 713 10.63 23.99 -20.45
N SER A 714 10.20 25.23 -20.22
CA SER A 714 11.04 26.41 -19.97
C SER A 714 10.85 26.95 -18.54
N LYS A 715 11.71 27.88 -18.10
CA LYS A 715 11.49 28.62 -16.85
C LYS A 715 10.43 29.69 -17.09
N PRO A 716 9.59 30.03 -16.10
CA PRO A 716 8.64 31.14 -16.23
C PRO A 716 9.39 32.42 -16.60
N SER A 717 8.85 33.17 -17.57
CA SER A 717 9.31 34.55 -17.80
C SER A 717 9.02 35.41 -16.56
N ALA A 718 9.87 36.41 -16.31
CA ALA A 718 9.70 37.34 -15.18
C ALA A 718 8.53 38.33 -15.37
N ASP A 719 7.77 38.18 -16.46
CA ASP A 719 6.65 39.06 -16.81
C ASP A 719 5.37 38.67 -16.05
N ALA A 720 4.48 39.66 -15.85
CA ALA A 720 3.25 39.51 -15.07
C ALA A 720 2.27 38.43 -15.61
N GLU A 721 2.38 38.06 -16.88
CA GLU A 721 1.51 37.07 -17.54
C GLU A 721 2.13 35.65 -17.61
N GLN A 722 3.26 35.37 -16.93
CA GLN A 722 3.94 34.06 -16.87
C GLN A 722 3.80 33.21 -18.15
N ARG A 723 4.31 33.75 -19.26
CA ARG A 723 4.37 33.00 -20.52
C ARG A 723 5.38 31.87 -20.38
N LEU A 724 4.96 30.66 -20.76
CA LEU A 724 5.68 29.42 -20.51
C LEU A 724 5.44 28.42 -21.65
N ASP A 725 6.49 27.67 -21.99
CA ASP A 725 6.35 26.48 -22.84
C ASP A 725 5.98 25.28 -21.98
N VAL A 726 4.85 24.65 -22.26
CA VAL A 726 4.37 23.46 -21.55
C VAL A 726 4.29 22.26 -22.49
N LYS A 727 4.53 21.06 -21.95
CA LYS A 727 4.48 19.80 -22.71
C LYS A 727 3.84 18.68 -21.91
N ILE A 728 3.52 17.57 -22.56
CA ILE A 728 3.19 16.31 -21.89
C ILE A 728 4.46 15.77 -21.20
N PRO A 729 4.41 15.41 -19.90
CA PRO A 729 5.61 15.06 -19.13
C PRO A 729 6.25 13.74 -19.56
N ASN A 730 5.45 12.71 -19.84
CA ASN A 730 5.94 11.35 -20.11
C ASN A 730 4.92 10.48 -20.87
N LYS A 731 5.33 9.24 -21.17
CA LYS A 731 4.51 8.25 -21.89
C LYS A 731 3.23 7.88 -21.15
N GLU A 732 3.24 7.86 -19.82
CA GLU A 732 2.04 7.55 -19.04
C GLU A 732 0.93 8.57 -19.28
N ILE A 733 1.26 9.86 -19.22
CA ILE A 733 0.30 10.93 -19.48
C ILE A 733 -0.06 11.03 -20.96
N LEU A 734 0.89 10.80 -21.88
CA LEU A 734 0.57 10.70 -23.31
C LEU A 734 -0.50 9.63 -23.56
N HIS A 735 -0.37 8.46 -22.93
CA HIS A 735 -1.35 7.39 -23.03
C HIS A 735 -2.73 7.81 -22.49
N ALA A 736 -2.77 8.64 -21.43
CA ALA A 736 -4.02 9.17 -20.91
C ALA A 736 -4.72 10.11 -21.91
N PHE A 737 -3.98 11.02 -22.56
CA PHE A 737 -4.52 11.86 -23.64
C PHE A 737 -5.00 11.03 -24.84
N GLU A 738 -4.20 10.05 -25.27
CA GLU A 738 -4.53 9.12 -26.35
C GLU A 738 -5.82 8.33 -26.06
N ARG A 739 -6.02 7.91 -24.81
CA ARG A 739 -7.25 7.27 -24.37
C ARG A 739 -8.44 8.22 -24.43
N LEU A 740 -8.33 9.44 -23.89
CA LEU A 740 -9.42 10.42 -23.91
C LEU A 740 -9.84 10.77 -25.34
N ALA A 741 -8.86 10.95 -26.24
CA ALA A 741 -9.10 11.18 -27.66
C ALA A 741 -9.86 10.01 -28.30
N ARG A 742 -9.46 8.76 -28.01
CA ARG A 742 -10.15 7.55 -28.50
C ARG A 742 -11.58 7.44 -27.97
N GLU A 743 -11.82 7.72 -26.69
CA GLU A 743 -13.16 7.65 -26.09
C GLU A 743 -14.10 8.71 -26.67
N ASN A 744 -13.63 9.96 -26.83
CA ASN A 744 -14.39 11.02 -27.49
C ASN A 744 -14.70 10.67 -28.96
N LEU A 745 -13.72 10.09 -29.66
CA LEU A 745 -13.89 9.60 -31.01
C LEU A 745 -14.98 8.52 -31.09
N ALA A 746 -14.91 7.50 -30.23
CA ALA A 746 -15.88 6.41 -30.21
C ALA A 746 -17.31 6.93 -29.99
N GLU A 747 -17.51 7.85 -29.06
CA GLU A 747 -18.83 8.47 -28.82
C GLU A 747 -19.37 9.19 -30.05
N ARG A 748 -18.54 10.01 -30.71
CA ARG A 748 -18.96 10.77 -31.91
C ARG A 748 -19.17 9.88 -33.15
N MET A 749 -18.53 8.71 -33.20
CA MET A 749 -18.72 7.71 -34.25
C MET A 749 -19.90 6.77 -34.02
N GLY A 750 -20.49 6.76 -32.82
CA GLY A 750 -21.54 5.82 -32.44
C GLY A 750 -21.02 4.46 -31.93
N GLY A 751 -19.76 4.40 -31.50
CA GLY A 751 -19.18 3.26 -30.77
C GLY A 751 -17.76 2.88 -31.22
N GLU A 752 -17.07 2.11 -30.37
CA GLU A 752 -15.73 1.55 -30.63
C GLU A 752 -15.67 0.67 -31.90
N GLU A 753 -16.77 0.02 -32.25
CA GLU A 753 -16.85 -0.83 -33.44
C GLU A 753 -16.73 -0.02 -34.74
N GLU A 754 -17.29 1.18 -34.79
CA GLU A 754 -17.19 2.06 -35.96
C GLU A 754 -15.77 2.62 -36.10
N VAL A 755 -15.09 2.91 -34.97
CA VAL A 755 -13.67 3.29 -34.94
C VAL A 755 -12.78 2.14 -35.44
N ARG A 756 -13.08 0.91 -35.02
CA ARG A 756 -12.38 -0.30 -35.48
C ARG A 756 -12.57 -0.51 -36.97
N LYS A 757 -13.79 -0.35 -37.50
CA LYS A 757 -14.07 -0.43 -38.94
C LYS A 757 -13.33 0.65 -39.73
N LEU A 758 -13.29 1.89 -39.23
CA LEU A 758 -12.58 3.00 -39.88
C LEU A 758 -11.09 2.69 -40.00
N THR A 759 -10.45 2.33 -38.89
CA THR A 759 -9.02 2.01 -38.86
C THR A 759 -8.69 0.76 -39.67
N GLN A 760 -9.54 -0.27 -39.63
CA GLN A 760 -9.38 -1.47 -40.45
C GLN A 760 -9.52 -1.17 -41.94
N ALA A 761 -10.51 -0.38 -42.35
CA ALA A 761 -10.69 0.01 -43.75
C ALA A 761 -9.46 0.76 -44.31
N LEU A 762 -8.83 1.60 -43.49
CA LEU A 762 -7.57 2.26 -43.85
C LEU A 762 -6.42 1.26 -44.03
N MET A 763 -6.31 0.27 -43.15
CA MET A 763 -5.21 -0.72 -43.17
C MET A 763 -5.41 -1.82 -44.22
N ASP A 764 -6.66 -2.17 -44.54
CA ASP A 764 -7.03 -3.19 -45.53
C ASP A 764 -7.12 -2.62 -46.94
N GLY A 765 -6.98 -1.30 -47.09
CA GLY A 765 -7.02 -0.69 -48.41
C GLY A 765 -8.44 -0.44 -48.94
N ASP A 766 -9.46 -0.39 -48.09
CA ASP A 766 -10.87 -0.15 -48.43
C ASP A 766 -11.19 1.35 -48.38
N ALA A 767 -10.91 2.05 -49.48
CA ALA A 767 -11.10 3.49 -49.58
C ALA A 767 -12.57 3.92 -49.42
N ARG A 768 -13.53 3.11 -49.88
CA ARG A 768 -14.96 3.46 -49.84
C ARG A 768 -15.49 3.45 -48.42
N THR A 769 -15.19 2.40 -47.67
CA THR A 769 -15.58 2.31 -46.26
C THR A 769 -14.87 3.38 -45.44
N PHE A 770 -13.59 3.61 -45.70
CA PHE A 770 -12.83 4.66 -45.01
C PHE A 770 -13.42 6.06 -45.28
N GLU A 771 -13.73 6.39 -46.54
CA GLU A 771 -14.37 7.66 -46.92
C GLU A 771 -15.70 7.88 -46.19
N GLY A 772 -16.62 6.90 -46.27
CA GLY A 772 -17.95 7.04 -45.68
C GLY A 772 -17.94 7.16 -44.15
N LEU A 773 -17.05 6.41 -43.48
CA LEU A 773 -16.89 6.51 -42.02
C LEU A 773 -16.21 7.83 -41.61
N LEU A 774 -15.23 8.31 -42.38
CA LEU A 774 -14.57 9.59 -42.13
C LEU A 774 -15.52 10.77 -42.35
N GLU A 775 -16.36 10.73 -43.41
CA GLU A 775 -17.38 11.75 -43.66
C GLU A 775 -18.42 11.80 -42.53
N ARG A 776 -18.93 10.63 -42.12
CA ARG A 776 -19.86 10.53 -40.98
C ARG A 776 -19.27 11.11 -39.71
N TYR A 777 -17.98 10.87 -39.47
CA TYR A 777 -17.27 11.45 -38.34
C TYR A 777 -17.20 12.98 -38.43
N LEU A 778 -16.81 13.52 -39.59
CA LEU A 778 -16.72 14.97 -39.82
C LEU A 778 -18.06 15.68 -39.61
N LEU A 779 -19.16 15.07 -40.06
CA LEU A 779 -20.53 15.57 -39.86
C LEU A 779 -20.91 15.67 -38.38
N ASN A 780 -20.48 14.70 -37.55
CA ASN A 780 -20.76 14.68 -36.10
C ASN A 780 -19.76 15.51 -35.27
N CYS A 781 -18.61 15.85 -35.85
CA CYS A 781 -17.53 16.54 -35.15
C CYS A 781 -17.51 18.04 -35.36
N MET A 782 -17.77 18.49 -36.58
CA MET A 782 -17.51 19.87 -36.96
C MET A 782 -18.73 20.76 -36.74
N SER A 783 -18.61 21.78 -35.89
CA SER A 783 -19.49 22.95 -35.96
C SER A 783 -19.05 23.86 -37.11
N SER A 784 -19.98 24.61 -37.69
CA SER A 784 -19.78 25.42 -38.92
C SER A 784 -18.70 26.51 -38.83
N GLN A 785 -18.14 26.80 -37.65
CA GLN A 785 -17.14 27.86 -37.44
C GLN A 785 -15.67 27.36 -37.52
N SER A 786 -15.38 26.07 -37.28
CA SER A 786 -14.01 25.56 -37.19
C SER A 786 -13.32 25.33 -38.56
N ALA A 787 -14.12 25.20 -39.63
CA ALA A 787 -13.63 24.87 -40.98
C ALA A 787 -13.21 26.09 -41.83
N ALA A 788 -13.33 27.32 -41.31
CA ALA A 788 -13.14 28.56 -42.06
C ALA A 788 -11.80 29.29 -41.81
N GLY A 789 -10.85 28.66 -41.09
CA GLY A 789 -9.57 29.27 -40.70
C GLY A 789 -8.51 29.32 -41.82
N ARG A 790 -7.44 30.10 -41.60
CA ARG A 790 -6.21 30.07 -42.43
C ARG A 790 -5.48 28.74 -42.16
N ALA A 791 -5.37 27.88 -43.18
CA ALA A 791 -4.79 26.52 -43.18
C ALA A 791 -5.73 25.38 -42.72
N PRO A 792 -6.81 25.10 -43.50
CA PRO A 792 -7.75 24.00 -43.21
C PRO A 792 -7.10 22.60 -43.28
N GLU A 793 -6.01 22.41 -44.03
CA GLU A 793 -5.29 21.13 -44.11
C GLU A 793 -4.67 20.73 -42.77
N MET A 794 -4.07 21.66 -42.02
CA MET A 794 -3.53 21.37 -40.68
C MET A 794 -4.63 20.93 -39.69
N PHE A 795 -5.84 21.45 -39.86
CA PHE A 795 -6.99 21.04 -39.04
C PHE A 795 -7.36 19.57 -39.31
N TYR A 796 -7.54 19.18 -40.57
CA TYR A 796 -7.85 17.79 -40.94
C TYR A 796 -6.70 16.83 -40.62
N GLU A 797 -5.46 17.28 -40.77
CA GLU A 797 -4.27 16.51 -40.46
C GLU A 797 -4.27 16.05 -39.01
N GLY A 798 -4.32 16.99 -38.05
CA GLY A 798 -4.24 16.56 -36.67
C GLY A 798 -5.56 16.02 -36.09
N PHE A 799 -6.68 16.26 -36.77
CA PHE A 799 -7.90 15.47 -36.55
C PHE A 799 -7.71 14.00 -36.92
N LEU A 800 -7.11 13.72 -38.08
CA LEU A 800 -6.71 12.36 -38.49
C LEU A 800 -5.64 11.78 -37.57
N LEU A 801 -4.69 12.55 -37.04
CA LEU A 801 -3.74 12.04 -36.05
C LEU A 801 -4.45 11.58 -34.77
N GLY A 802 -5.43 12.35 -34.29
CA GLY A 802 -6.28 11.96 -33.15
C GLY A 802 -7.04 10.65 -33.40
N LEU A 803 -7.53 10.45 -34.63
CA LEU A 803 -8.18 9.21 -35.09
C LEU A 803 -7.22 8.01 -35.10
N LEU A 804 -6.00 8.23 -35.57
CA LEU A 804 -5.04 7.17 -35.87
C LEU A 804 -4.18 6.77 -34.66
N VAL A 805 -4.39 7.40 -33.49
CA VAL A 805 -3.78 7.01 -32.21
C VAL A 805 -3.88 5.50 -31.96
N ARG A 806 -5.01 4.87 -32.30
CA ARG A 806 -5.23 3.42 -32.11
C ARG A 806 -4.20 2.55 -32.82
N LEU A 807 -3.65 3.03 -33.94
CA LEU A 807 -2.68 2.27 -34.74
C LEU A 807 -1.27 2.27 -34.11
N ARG A 808 -0.98 3.15 -33.14
CA ARG A 808 0.35 3.29 -32.52
C ARG A 808 0.86 2.02 -31.82
N ALA A 809 -0.04 1.13 -31.44
CA ALA A 809 0.29 -0.17 -30.84
C ALA A 809 1.13 -1.03 -31.81
N ASP A 810 0.75 -1.05 -33.08
CA ASP A 810 1.34 -1.91 -34.12
C ASP A 810 2.16 -1.12 -35.17
N HIS A 811 1.99 0.20 -35.21
CA HIS A 811 2.58 1.09 -36.22
C HIS A 811 3.21 2.33 -35.55
N HIS A 812 4.10 2.98 -36.28
CA HIS A 812 4.53 4.34 -36.03
C HIS A 812 3.68 5.27 -36.91
N VAL A 813 2.90 6.15 -36.27
CA VAL A 813 2.09 7.16 -36.96
C VAL A 813 2.81 8.50 -36.84
N GLU A 814 3.28 9.03 -37.97
CA GLU A 814 4.01 10.30 -38.07
C GLU A 814 3.20 11.29 -38.93
N SER A 815 3.20 12.56 -38.54
CA SER A 815 2.64 13.66 -39.34
C SER A 815 3.76 14.57 -39.83
N GLN A 816 3.66 15.02 -41.08
CA GLN A 816 4.71 15.76 -41.79
C GLN A 816 6.12 15.12 -41.73
N PRO A 817 6.29 13.77 -41.72
CA PRO A 817 7.63 13.20 -41.70
C PRO A 817 8.35 13.47 -43.01
N ASN A 818 9.67 13.64 -42.93
CA ASN A 818 10.51 13.57 -44.12
C ASN A 818 10.37 12.15 -44.73
N ALA A 819 9.91 12.07 -45.97
CA ALA A 819 9.69 10.84 -46.72
C ALA A 819 10.09 11.06 -48.18
N GLY A 820 10.92 10.18 -48.72
CA GLY A 820 11.44 10.31 -50.10
C GLY A 820 12.09 11.68 -50.35
N LEU A 821 11.52 12.45 -51.29
CA LEU A 821 11.98 13.76 -51.75
C LEU A 821 11.14 14.94 -51.19
N GLY A 822 10.40 14.73 -50.10
CA GLY A 822 9.56 15.76 -49.50
C GLY A 822 9.07 15.41 -48.09
N ARG A 823 7.91 15.97 -47.72
CA ARG A 823 7.20 15.66 -46.46
C ARG A 823 5.79 15.18 -46.79
N ALA A 824 5.47 13.96 -46.40
CA ALA A 824 4.13 13.41 -46.51
C ALA A 824 3.24 13.99 -45.41
N ASP A 825 1.93 14.16 -45.63
CA ASP A 825 1.06 14.68 -44.55
C ASP A 825 0.94 13.69 -43.40
N ILE A 826 0.64 12.42 -43.68
CA ILE A 826 0.60 11.35 -42.68
C ILE A 826 1.26 10.07 -43.22
N LEU A 827 2.14 9.48 -42.41
CA LEU A 827 2.81 8.21 -42.69
C LEU A 827 2.56 7.22 -41.56
N ILE A 828 2.07 6.04 -41.90
CA ILE A 828 1.81 4.93 -40.97
C ILE A 828 2.74 3.78 -41.32
N THR A 829 3.81 3.68 -40.54
CA THR A 829 4.90 2.72 -40.77
C THR A 829 4.74 1.52 -39.84
N PRO A 830 4.76 0.27 -40.32
CA PRO A 830 4.64 -0.88 -39.44
C PRO A 830 5.84 -1.04 -38.51
N ARG A 831 5.59 -1.48 -37.26
CA ARG A 831 6.65 -1.81 -36.30
C ARG A 831 7.32 -3.15 -36.63
N SER A 832 6.61 -4.05 -37.31
CA SER A 832 7.08 -5.37 -37.72
C SER A 832 6.92 -5.52 -39.23
N SER A 833 7.94 -6.04 -39.91
CA SER A 833 7.90 -6.31 -41.35
C SER A 833 6.73 -7.25 -41.72
N GLY A 834 6.15 -7.05 -42.90
CA GLY A 834 5.04 -7.83 -43.45
C GLY A 834 3.65 -7.32 -43.07
N ARG A 835 3.55 -6.24 -42.27
CA ARG A 835 2.27 -5.54 -42.01
C ARG A 835 2.06 -4.39 -42.99
N PRO A 836 0.81 -3.93 -43.20
CA PRO A 836 0.56 -2.89 -44.19
C PRO A 836 1.20 -1.55 -43.80
N GLY A 837 1.62 -0.79 -44.81
CA GLY A 837 2.07 0.59 -44.65
C GLY A 837 1.09 1.54 -45.33
N VAL A 838 0.87 2.72 -44.74
CA VAL A 838 -0.07 3.70 -45.30
C VAL A 838 0.61 5.06 -45.45
N VAL A 839 0.39 5.72 -46.58
CA VAL A 839 0.68 7.14 -46.78
C VAL A 839 -0.62 7.86 -47.14
N LEU A 840 -0.94 8.93 -46.41
CA LEU A 840 -2.08 9.80 -46.72
C LEU A 840 -1.55 11.18 -47.11
N GLU A 841 -2.03 11.67 -48.24
CA GLU A 841 -1.88 13.05 -48.70
C GLU A 841 -3.25 13.74 -48.60
N LEU A 842 -3.29 14.90 -47.97
CA LEU A 842 -4.51 15.67 -47.70
C LEU A 842 -4.56 16.88 -48.63
N LYS A 843 -5.76 17.17 -49.14
CA LYS A 843 -6.02 18.32 -50.01
C LYS A 843 -7.31 19.01 -49.59
N THR A 844 -7.38 20.32 -49.76
CA THR A 844 -8.61 21.08 -49.55
C THR A 844 -9.14 21.70 -50.83
N LEU A 845 -10.45 21.65 -51.03
CA LEU A 845 -11.08 22.31 -52.17
C LEU A 845 -11.20 23.81 -51.92
N LYS A 846 -10.88 24.59 -52.95
CA LYS A 846 -11.23 26.01 -53.03
C LYS A 846 -12.68 26.13 -53.51
N ASP A 847 -13.35 27.22 -53.17
CA ASP A 847 -14.74 27.47 -53.60
C ASP A 847 -14.89 27.28 -55.12
N GLY A 848 -15.71 26.31 -55.54
CA GLY A 848 -15.94 25.97 -56.95
C GLY A 848 -14.90 25.04 -57.60
N GLY A 849 -13.99 24.43 -56.83
CA GLY A 849 -13.02 23.46 -57.31
C GLY A 849 -13.62 22.07 -57.59
N ASP A 850 -13.01 21.35 -58.54
CA ASP A 850 -13.38 19.97 -58.87
C ASP A 850 -12.60 18.97 -57.99
N VAL A 851 -13.30 17.94 -57.50
CA VAL A 851 -12.78 16.89 -56.60
C VAL A 851 -11.80 15.99 -57.35
N GLU A 852 -12.12 15.62 -58.58
CA GLU A 852 -11.40 14.59 -59.34
C GLU A 852 -9.93 14.98 -59.60
N PRO A 853 -9.61 16.20 -60.09
CA PRO A 853 -8.23 16.62 -60.27
C PRO A 853 -7.45 16.75 -58.96
N ALA A 854 -8.12 17.09 -57.86
CA ALA A 854 -7.48 17.23 -56.55
C ALA A 854 -7.06 15.86 -55.98
N LEU A 855 -7.89 14.83 -56.16
CA LEU A 855 -7.56 13.44 -55.79
C LEU A 855 -6.38 12.90 -56.59
N ASP A 856 -6.35 13.17 -57.90
CA ASP A 856 -5.24 12.73 -58.76
C ASP A 856 -3.95 13.47 -58.44
N ALA A 857 -4.02 14.77 -58.16
CA ALA A 857 -2.86 15.56 -57.75
C ALA A 857 -2.23 15.04 -56.47
N GLY A 858 -3.03 14.65 -55.47
CA GLY A 858 -2.51 14.07 -54.22
C GLY A 858 -1.82 12.72 -54.43
N LEU A 859 -2.41 11.81 -55.22
CA LEU A 859 -1.76 10.54 -55.56
C LEU A 859 -0.49 10.72 -56.39
N GLN A 860 -0.51 11.63 -57.37
CA GLN A 860 0.67 11.94 -58.18
C GLN A 860 1.80 12.51 -57.32
N GLN A 861 1.47 13.35 -56.34
CA GLN A 861 2.46 13.89 -55.41
C GLN A 861 3.14 12.79 -54.58
N ILE A 862 2.39 11.79 -54.11
CA ILE A 862 2.95 10.64 -53.38
C ILE A 862 3.99 9.89 -54.23
N GLU A 863 3.69 9.68 -55.52
CA GLU A 863 4.59 9.01 -56.47
C GLU A 863 5.82 9.86 -56.81
N ASP A 864 5.62 11.11 -57.24
CA ASP A 864 6.68 12.01 -57.68
C ASP A 864 7.69 12.27 -56.55
N ARG A 865 7.20 12.35 -55.31
CA ARG A 865 8.02 12.56 -54.12
C ARG A 865 8.50 11.25 -53.47
N ARG A 866 8.08 10.08 -53.96
CA ARG A 866 8.47 8.75 -53.45
C ARG A 866 8.24 8.57 -51.95
N TYR A 867 7.06 8.99 -51.46
CA TYR A 867 6.75 8.91 -50.02
C TYR A 867 6.70 7.46 -49.49
N THR A 868 6.52 6.46 -50.35
CA THR A 868 6.51 5.04 -49.97
C THR A 868 7.88 4.47 -49.60
N ALA A 869 8.98 5.12 -49.98
CA ALA A 869 10.33 4.57 -49.81
C ALA A 869 10.65 4.19 -48.35
N LYS A 870 10.20 4.98 -47.37
CA LYS A 870 10.40 4.72 -45.93
C LYS A 870 9.57 3.52 -45.45
N LEU A 871 8.41 3.26 -46.07
CA LEU A 871 7.57 2.10 -45.78
C LEU A 871 8.20 0.82 -46.35
N GLU A 872 8.72 0.90 -47.58
CA GLU A 872 9.44 -0.19 -48.24
C GLU A 872 10.68 -0.61 -47.45
N GLU A 873 11.49 0.35 -46.98
CA GLU A 873 12.67 0.11 -46.14
C GLU A 873 12.32 -0.64 -44.84
N ARG A 874 11.15 -0.36 -44.28
CA ARG A 874 10.63 -0.99 -43.06
C ARG A 874 9.94 -2.34 -43.34
N GLY A 875 9.94 -2.78 -44.60
CA GLY A 875 9.36 -4.03 -45.04
C GLY A 875 7.84 -4.04 -44.93
N ALA A 876 7.18 -2.90 -45.16
CA ALA A 876 5.72 -2.80 -45.19
C ALA A 876 5.15 -3.53 -46.41
N HIS A 877 4.09 -4.32 -46.21
CA HIS A 877 3.40 -5.01 -47.30
C HIS A 877 1.96 -5.36 -46.90
N PRO A 878 0.94 -5.02 -47.71
CA PRO A 878 0.98 -4.13 -48.87
C PRO A 878 1.19 -2.65 -48.47
N ILE A 879 1.51 -1.78 -49.43
CA ILE A 879 1.55 -0.33 -49.22
C ILE A 879 0.29 0.31 -49.82
N HIS A 880 -0.37 1.16 -49.05
CA HIS A 880 -1.59 1.87 -49.45
C HIS A 880 -1.33 3.37 -49.51
N ALA A 881 -1.43 3.95 -50.71
CA ALA A 881 -1.36 5.38 -50.93
C ALA A 881 -2.77 5.95 -51.05
N TYR A 882 -3.11 6.91 -50.21
CA TYR A 882 -4.41 7.58 -50.19
C TYR A 882 -4.27 9.07 -50.47
N SER A 883 -5.12 9.61 -51.34
CA SER A 883 -5.39 11.04 -51.41
C SER A 883 -6.77 11.31 -50.81
N ALA A 884 -6.84 12.17 -49.80
CA ALA A 884 -8.09 12.59 -49.17
C ALA A 884 -8.33 14.08 -49.44
N VAL A 885 -9.43 14.40 -50.10
CA VAL A 885 -9.83 15.77 -50.46
C VAL A 885 -10.99 16.19 -49.57
N PHE A 886 -10.86 17.33 -48.89
CA PHE A 886 -11.85 17.85 -47.96
C PHE A 886 -12.53 19.11 -48.50
N ASP A 887 -13.85 19.20 -48.30
CA ASP A 887 -14.65 20.42 -48.41
C ASP A 887 -15.55 20.53 -47.17
N ARG A 888 -15.09 21.32 -46.20
CA ARG A 888 -15.74 21.45 -44.89
C ARG A 888 -16.04 20.05 -44.32
N GLN A 889 -17.32 19.70 -44.17
CA GLN A 889 -17.74 18.42 -43.57
C GLN A 889 -17.72 17.23 -44.55
N ARG A 890 -17.44 17.46 -45.84
CA ARG A 890 -17.38 16.41 -46.86
C ARG A 890 -15.94 15.98 -47.11
N VAL A 891 -15.77 14.71 -47.42
CA VAL A 891 -14.48 14.13 -47.79
C VAL A 891 -14.64 13.14 -48.92
N TRP A 892 -13.67 13.15 -49.83
CA TRP A 892 -13.51 12.15 -50.88
C TRP A 892 -12.14 11.51 -50.76
N VAL A 893 -12.07 10.20 -50.91
CA VAL A 893 -10.83 9.44 -50.75
C VAL A 893 -10.59 8.55 -51.96
N ARG A 894 -9.40 8.66 -52.54
CA ARG A 894 -8.91 7.75 -53.58
C ARG A 894 -7.70 7.00 -53.09
N LYS A 895 -7.67 5.70 -53.37
CA LYS A 895 -6.53 4.83 -53.08
C LYS A 895 -5.83 4.40 -54.35
N ARG A 896 -4.50 4.27 -54.26
CA ARG A 896 -3.67 3.45 -55.15
C ARG A 896 -2.89 2.45 -54.29
N THR A 897 -2.95 1.16 -54.62
CA THR A 897 -2.06 0.15 -54.00
C THR A 897 -0.73 0.21 -54.75
N MET A 898 0.38 0.31 -54.00
CA MET A 898 1.73 0.38 -54.55
C MET A 898 2.46 -0.95 -54.43
#